data_AF-A0A520QVM2-F1
#
_entry.id   AF-A0A520QVM2-F1
#
_cell.length_a   1.000
_cell.length_b   1.000
_cell.length_c   1.000
_cell.angle_alpha   90.00
_cell.angle_beta   90.00
_cell.angle_gamma   90.00
#
_symmetry.space_group_name_H-M   'P 1'
#
loop_
_entity.id
_entity.type
_entity.pdbx_description
1 polymer ?
#
loop_
_entity_poly.entity_id
_entity_poly.type
_entity_poly.pdbx_seq_one_letter_code
_entity_poly.pdbx_strand_id
1 'polypeptide(L)'
;MEVSQFIASVEALHADARRRGLFFQYCEDESVRGRHLHINGAPLISFASCSYLGLETHPALVGAAIDAVRRYGTQFSVSRGYLSIPLYATLEEKLGEIFGAHALVTSSTTLGHQAAFDALMTEKDAIVLDHQVHASVHRAATLARASGTKVEMVHHEDLGRVVEVVQKLRRERRTVWFATDGVTSMYGDVAPIALLQELLDLGDNVRLYIDDAHGMSWAGEHGRGSFLSRMALDPRMVIATSLNKAFSAGGGALVFPQREERERVRMCGGPMTFSGPVQPPMLGAAVASADVHLSREITDRQDKLASIIAHANARLLEAGLPLLTANETPIKFIRCGLPRVSNEVAQRVAAAGVYVNVSMYPSVPMRRSGIRVSLTAAHTRADVDRAVDALAGCFHEVLDQEGIDAEELDRLFEKSVVADLGKGRPSRPPRARRTPASGQRLKLDLEVQRASTIESLDAEEWDEMLGRAGCTSAASLRDVEAVFRADREPEHRWRFDYVVVRDVGGKPLAATVFTTLLQKDDMYMRAAVSERLEARREADPYYLTSLITMTGTGLSEGDHLYLDRASPRWKEALRVLLAEGARVQRDANATALVIRDLIGEDPELEEAMLREGFAMVPGLDSHVVDVDWADDDDLVRRLPASRYRRASKQSLQRKAMYEVRELTPEAPGLDFACARLHRLYLEIAERKVRLNTFYLPPDLVKQLVHSEAWEVMTLHLDAAEGGPSDGSPVAFWAAHRSGGHYAPLFGGLDYRYVGSHGSYKQLLFQVLRRARALGMERVHLGMDADLEKRRWGSRPRTTCMYVQADDSYRASLLREAAAEVGLG
;
A
#
# COMPACT_ATOMS: atom_id res chain seq x y z
N MET A 1 5.34 -2.76 7.41
CA MET A 1 4.80 -4.13 7.28
C MET A 1 5.97 -5.06 7.04
N GLU A 2 6.15 -6.09 7.86
CA GLU A 2 7.14 -7.12 7.58
C GLU A 2 6.73 -7.94 6.34
N VAL A 3 7.69 -8.51 5.61
CA VAL A 3 7.42 -9.33 4.42
C VAL A 3 6.43 -10.47 4.73
N SER A 4 6.52 -11.04 5.94
CA SER A 4 5.61 -12.07 6.45
C SER A 4 4.13 -11.64 6.46
N GLN A 5 3.81 -10.41 6.87
CA GLN A 5 2.42 -9.92 6.89
C GLN A 5 1.89 -9.55 5.52
N PHE A 6 2.75 -9.02 4.64
CA PHE A 6 2.38 -8.81 3.25
C PHE A 6 1.98 -10.14 2.63
N ILE A 7 2.80 -11.18 2.82
CA ILE A 7 2.51 -12.54 2.34
C ILE A 7 1.21 -13.06 2.98
N ALA A 8 1.02 -12.92 4.29
CA ALA A 8 -0.20 -13.39 4.97
C ALA A 8 -1.48 -12.70 4.43
N SER A 9 -1.43 -11.39 4.19
CA SER A 9 -2.55 -10.64 3.60
C SER A 9 -2.87 -11.12 2.17
N VAL A 10 -1.83 -11.30 1.35
CA VAL A 10 -1.97 -11.84 0.00
C VAL A 10 -2.51 -13.27 0.03
N GLU A 11 -2.01 -14.11 0.93
CA GLU A 11 -2.47 -15.48 1.13
C GLU A 11 -3.95 -15.53 1.52
N ALA A 12 -4.39 -14.71 2.47
CA ALA A 12 -5.78 -14.67 2.91
C ALA A 12 -6.75 -14.29 1.76
N LEU A 13 -6.41 -13.25 0.99
CA LEU A 13 -7.20 -12.83 -0.18
C LEU A 13 -7.24 -13.90 -1.28
N HIS A 14 -6.07 -14.46 -1.63
CA HIS A 14 -5.97 -15.49 -2.65
C HIS A 14 -6.65 -16.79 -2.22
N ALA A 15 -6.59 -17.13 -0.93
CA ALA A 15 -7.30 -18.29 -0.37
C ALA A 15 -8.82 -18.10 -0.46
N ASP A 16 -9.33 -16.90 -0.18
CA ASP A 16 -10.76 -16.61 -0.35
C ASP A 16 -11.20 -16.70 -1.82
N ALA A 17 -10.48 -16.05 -2.72
CA ALA A 17 -10.78 -16.12 -4.15
C ALA A 17 -10.68 -17.57 -4.68
N ARG A 18 -9.72 -18.37 -4.18
CA ARG A 18 -9.61 -19.79 -4.51
C ARG A 18 -10.82 -20.60 -4.01
N ARG A 19 -11.24 -20.42 -2.75
CA ARG A 19 -12.45 -21.08 -2.20
C ARG A 19 -13.70 -20.75 -3.01
N ARG A 20 -13.77 -19.53 -3.54
CA ARG A 20 -14.85 -19.04 -4.40
C ARG A 20 -14.78 -19.54 -5.85
N GLY A 21 -13.72 -20.23 -6.24
CA GLY A 21 -13.51 -20.64 -7.62
C GLY A 21 -13.25 -19.46 -8.54
N LEU A 22 -12.38 -18.54 -8.14
CA LEU A 22 -11.98 -17.36 -8.93
C LEU A 22 -10.47 -17.26 -9.14
N PHE A 23 -9.69 -18.13 -8.48
CA PHE A 23 -8.24 -18.09 -8.50
C PHE A 23 -7.65 -19.49 -8.44
N PHE A 24 -6.53 -19.71 -9.15
CA PHE A 24 -5.88 -21.02 -9.30
C PHE A 24 -6.83 -22.13 -9.78
N GLN A 25 -7.65 -21.82 -10.79
CA GLN A 25 -8.55 -22.79 -11.41
C GLN A 25 -7.83 -23.62 -12.47
N TYR A 26 -8.40 -24.80 -12.76
CA TYR A 26 -7.97 -25.66 -13.86
C TYR A 26 -9.01 -25.65 -14.96
N CYS A 27 -8.54 -25.53 -16.21
CA CYS A 27 -9.36 -25.80 -17.39
C CYS A 27 -9.49 -27.33 -17.55
N GLU A 28 -10.70 -27.82 -17.83
CA GLU A 28 -10.97 -29.25 -17.99
C GLU A 28 -10.86 -29.74 -19.45
N ASP A 29 -10.73 -28.83 -20.42
CA ASP A 29 -10.65 -29.19 -21.83
C ASP A 29 -9.32 -29.86 -22.20
N GLU A 30 -9.41 -30.95 -22.96
CA GLU A 30 -8.23 -31.65 -23.53
C GLU A 30 -7.57 -30.89 -24.69
N SER A 31 -8.26 -29.89 -25.24
CA SER A 31 -7.77 -29.08 -26.36
C SER A 31 -8.35 -27.67 -26.35
N VAL A 32 -7.60 -26.70 -26.90
CA VAL A 32 -8.05 -25.31 -27.01
C VAL A 32 -9.17 -25.20 -28.05
N ARG A 33 -10.31 -24.61 -27.66
CA ARG A 33 -11.49 -24.41 -28.53
C ARG A 33 -11.79 -22.92 -28.74
N GLY A 34 -10.79 -22.19 -29.22
CA GLY A 34 -10.85 -20.73 -29.33
C GLY A 34 -11.04 -20.10 -27.96
N ARG A 35 -12.13 -19.34 -27.77
CA ARG A 35 -12.47 -18.71 -26.49
C ARG A 35 -13.33 -19.56 -25.54
N HIS A 36 -13.76 -20.75 -25.96
CA HIS A 36 -14.61 -21.62 -25.14
C HIS A 36 -13.76 -22.48 -24.21
N LEU A 37 -14.19 -22.61 -22.96
CA LEU A 37 -13.55 -23.47 -21.96
C LEU A 37 -14.55 -24.07 -20.96
N HIS A 38 -14.14 -25.10 -20.23
CA HIS A 38 -14.89 -25.72 -19.13
C HIS A 38 -14.15 -25.58 -17.81
N ILE A 39 -14.89 -25.16 -16.78
CA ILE A 39 -14.41 -25.09 -15.39
C ILE A 39 -15.48 -25.71 -14.50
N ASN A 40 -15.12 -26.71 -13.71
CA ASN A 40 -16.03 -27.44 -12.82
C ASN A 40 -17.27 -27.97 -13.57
N GLY A 41 -17.09 -28.52 -14.78
CA GLY A 41 -18.15 -28.99 -15.66
C GLY A 41 -19.00 -27.91 -16.35
N ALA A 42 -18.78 -26.61 -16.04
CA ALA A 42 -19.56 -25.52 -16.62
C ALA A 42 -18.92 -24.99 -17.92
N PRO A 43 -19.65 -24.89 -19.04
CA PRO A 43 -19.15 -24.30 -20.28
C PRO A 43 -19.16 -22.77 -20.21
N LEU A 44 -18.01 -22.14 -20.44
CA LEU A 44 -17.79 -20.70 -20.32
C LEU A 44 -17.15 -20.11 -21.59
N ILE A 45 -17.41 -18.82 -21.83
CA ILE A 45 -16.70 -18.00 -22.82
C ILE A 45 -15.64 -17.16 -22.10
N SER A 46 -14.38 -17.33 -22.46
CA SER A 46 -13.23 -16.70 -21.81
C SER A 46 -12.90 -15.32 -22.34
N PHE A 47 -12.92 -14.34 -21.45
CA PHE A 47 -12.39 -12.99 -21.66
C PHE A 47 -11.10 -12.76 -20.87
N ALA A 48 -10.29 -13.81 -20.67
CA ALA A 48 -9.08 -13.74 -19.87
C ALA A 48 -7.77 -13.82 -20.68
N SER A 49 -7.84 -14.26 -21.94
CA SER A 49 -6.66 -14.50 -22.77
C SER A 49 -5.90 -13.22 -23.10
N CYS A 50 -4.57 -13.30 -23.03
CA CYS A 50 -3.67 -12.25 -23.53
C CYS A 50 -3.20 -12.51 -24.97
N SER A 51 -3.69 -13.58 -25.62
CA SER A 51 -3.47 -13.80 -27.05
C SER A 51 -4.46 -12.96 -27.87
N TYR A 52 -4.18 -11.66 -27.93
CA TYR A 52 -5.12 -10.70 -28.52
C TYR A 52 -5.44 -11.00 -29.99
N LEU A 53 -4.53 -11.59 -30.76
CA LEU A 53 -4.75 -11.95 -32.17
C LEU A 53 -5.12 -13.42 -32.40
N GLY A 54 -5.14 -14.25 -31.35
CA GLY A 54 -5.51 -15.67 -31.46
C GLY A 54 -4.57 -16.48 -32.36
N LEU A 55 -3.26 -16.26 -32.27
CA LEU A 55 -2.26 -16.92 -33.13
C LEU A 55 -1.78 -18.28 -32.57
N GLU A 56 -2.07 -18.61 -31.32
CA GLU A 56 -1.57 -19.81 -30.62
C GLU A 56 -2.00 -21.14 -31.27
N THR A 57 -3.10 -21.15 -32.02
CA THR A 57 -3.56 -22.30 -32.80
C THR A 57 -3.37 -22.12 -34.31
N HIS A 58 -2.61 -21.11 -34.74
CA HIS A 58 -2.39 -20.85 -36.17
C HIS A 58 -1.63 -22.02 -36.82
N PRO A 59 -2.12 -22.62 -37.94
CA PRO A 59 -1.53 -23.82 -38.51
C PRO A 59 -0.04 -23.70 -38.85
N ALA A 60 0.40 -22.54 -39.33
CA ALA A 60 1.81 -22.32 -39.65
C ALA A 60 2.70 -22.33 -38.39
N LEU A 61 2.21 -21.79 -37.26
CA LEU A 61 2.96 -21.74 -36.01
C LEU A 61 3.06 -23.14 -35.39
N VAL A 62 1.95 -23.88 -35.37
CA VAL A 62 1.91 -25.28 -34.91
C VAL A 62 2.84 -26.15 -35.76
N GLY A 63 2.77 -26.00 -37.09
CA GLY A 63 3.65 -26.72 -38.02
C GLY A 63 5.13 -26.42 -37.77
N ALA A 64 5.49 -25.15 -37.59
CA ALA A 64 6.85 -24.74 -37.30
C ALA A 64 7.36 -25.21 -35.93
N ALA A 65 6.49 -25.27 -34.92
CA ALA A 65 6.83 -25.85 -33.62
C ALA A 65 7.14 -27.35 -33.74
N ILE A 66 6.30 -28.11 -34.46
CA ILE A 66 6.51 -29.54 -34.70
C ILE A 66 7.81 -29.78 -35.47
N ASP A 67 8.07 -28.98 -36.51
CA ASP A 67 9.32 -29.05 -37.28
C ASP A 67 10.55 -28.76 -36.42
N ALA A 68 10.50 -27.72 -35.59
CA ALA A 68 11.61 -27.39 -34.69
C ALA A 68 11.88 -28.51 -33.68
N VAL A 69 10.84 -29.18 -33.16
CA VAL A 69 11.00 -30.37 -32.30
C VAL A 69 11.68 -31.50 -33.06
N ARG A 70 11.30 -31.76 -34.32
CA ARG A 70 11.92 -32.81 -35.15
C ARG A 70 13.39 -32.53 -35.43
N ARG A 71 13.77 -31.27 -35.63
CA ARG A 71 15.15 -30.88 -35.99
C ARG A 71 16.08 -30.68 -34.79
N TYR A 72 15.56 -30.15 -33.68
CA TYR A 72 16.37 -29.67 -32.55
C TYR A 72 15.97 -30.29 -31.21
N GLY A 73 14.96 -31.17 -31.19
CA GLY A 73 14.41 -31.76 -29.97
C GLY A 73 13.49 -30.83 -29.20
N THR A 74 12.95 -31.31 -28.08
CA THR A 74 12.13 -30.50 -27.17
C THR A 74 12.96 -29.45 -26.43
N GLN A 75 14.26 -29.67 -26.30
CA GLN A 75 15.20 -28.77 -25.64
C GLN A 75 16.58 -28.84 -26.29
N PHE A 76 17.21 -27.68 -26.45
CA PHE A 76 18.62 -27.55 -26.83
C PHE A 76 19.44 -27.13 -25.60
N SER A 77 19.95 -28.11 -24.86
CA SER A 77 20.53 -27.94 -23.51
C SER A 77 21.95 -27.35 -23.50
N VAL A 78 22.13 -26.19 -24.11
CA VAL A 78 23.39 -25.42 -24.07
C VAL A 78 23.07 -23.96 -23.74
N SER A 79 23.91 -23.33 -22.90
CA SER A 79 23.78 -21.90 -22.64
C SER A 79 24.04 -21.10 -23.92
N ARG A 80 23.21 -20.07 -24.15
CA ARG A 80 23.28 -19.20 -25.34
C ARG A 80 24.59 -18.42 -25.44
N GLY A 81 25.30 -18.22 -24.33
CA GLY A 81 26.62 -17.60 -24.32
C GLY A 81 27.69 -18.44 -25.03
N TYR A 82 27.46 -19.75 -25.19
CA TYR A 82 28.38 -20.66 -25.89
C TYR A 82 27.86 -21.04 -27.27
N LEU A 83 26.61 -21.49 -27.36
CA LEU A 83 26.04 -22.00 -28.62
C LEU A 83 24.52 -21.79 -28.64
N SER A 84 24.00 -21.32 -29.77
CA SER A 84 22.57 -21.15 -30.02
C SER A 84 22.17 -21.83 -31.32
N ILE A 85 20.93 -22.33 -31.39
CA ILE A 85 20.38 -22.85 -32.64
C ILE A 85 20.12 -21.72 -33.66
N PRO A 86 20.14 -22.00 -34.98
CA PRO A 86 19.97 -20.98 -36.02
C PRO A 86 18.67 -20.17 -35.92
N LEU A 87 17.60 -20.75 -35.36
CA LEU A 87 16.29 -20.09 -35.25
C LEU A 87 16.34 -18.76 -34.48
N TYR A 88 17.27 -18.57 -33.55
CA TYR A 88 17.45 -17.27 -32.89
C TYR A 88 17.82 -16.16 -33.87
N ALA A 89 18.80 -16.42 -34.75
CA ALA A 89 19.25 -15.42 -35.72
C ALA A 89 18.13 -15.07 -36.70
N THR A 90 17.43 -16.09 -37.22
CA THR A 90 16.27 -15.88 -38.11
C THR A 90 15.16 -15.07 -37.43
N LEU A 91 14.86 -15.37 -36.17
CA LEU A 91 13.84 -14.63 -35.42
C LEU A 91 14.27 -13.17 -35.18
N GLU A 92 15.51 -12.95 -34.76
CA GLU A 92 16.03 -11.60 -34.48
C GLU A 92 16.10 -10.72 -35.74
N GLU A 93 16.42 -11.31 -36.90
CA GLU A 93 16.37 -10.64 -38.21
C GLU A 93 14.94 -10.18 -38.54
N LYS A 94 13.97 -11.09 -38.48
CA LYS A 94 12.56 -10.78 -38.77
C LYS A 94 11.94 -9.80 -37.77
N LEU A 95 12.26 -9.93 -36.48
CA LEU A 95 11.87 -8.93 -35.50
C LEU A 95 12.51 -7.57 -35.83
N GLY A 96 13.75 -7.56 -36.31
CA GLY A 96 14.38 -6.33 -36.78
C GLY A 96 13.64 -5.68 -37.94
N GLU A 97 13.11 -6.47 -38.89
CA GLU A 97 12.22 -5.98 -39.96
C GLU A 97 10.90 -5.43 -39.40
N ILE A 98 10.24 -6.16 -38.48
CA ILE A 98 8.97 -5.75 -37.85
C ILE A 98 9.11 -4.40 -37.13
N PHE A 99 10.18 -4.24 -36.33
CA PHE A 99 10.38 -3.04 -35.53
C PHE A 99 11.11 -1.92 -36.28
N GLY A 100 11.74 -2.22 -37.42
CA GLY A 100 12.65 -1.29 -38.10
C GLY A 100 13.89 -0.96 -37.26
N ALA A 101 14.37 -1.90 -36.46
CA ALA A 101 15.39 -1.69 -35.42
C ALA A 101 16.19 -2.97 -35.10
N HIS A 102 17.05 -2.96 -34.09
CA HIS A 102 17.85 -4.13 -33.71
C HIS A 102 17.17 -4.90 -32.57
N ALA A 103 16.68 -6.11 -32.88
CA ALA A 103 16.04 -6.97 -31.88
C ALA A 103 17.04 -7.93 -31.20
N LEU A 104 16.73 -8.28 -29.95
CA LEU A 104 17.41 -9.32 -29.17
C LEU A 104 16.37 -10.18 -28.47
N VAL A 105 16.34 -11.48 -28.78
CA VAL A 105 15.39 -12.41 -28.17
C VAL A 105 15.88 -12.80 -26.78
N THR A 106 14.95 -12.88 -25.83
CA THR A 106 15.18 -13.21 -24.42
C THR A 106 14.27 -14.36 -23.99
N SER A 107 14.68 -15.12 -22.98
CA SER A 107 13.93 -16.31 -22.54
C SER A 107 12.58 -15.99 -21.90
N SER A 108 12.42 -14.77 -21.38
CA SER A 108 11.16 -14.16 -20.99
C SER A 108 11.35 -12.65 -20.92
N THR A 109 10.26 -11.88 -20.97
CA THR A 109 10.30 -10.43 -20.78
C THR A 109 10.93 -10.02 -19.44
N THR A 110 10.64 -10.77 -18.36
CA THR A 110 11.28 -10.58 -17.04
C THR A 110 12.80 -10.67 -17.09
N LEU A 111 13.33 -11.72 -17.70
CA LEU A 111 14.78 -11.91 -17.86
C LEU A 111 15.38 -10.89 -18.83
N GLY A 112 14.58 -10.39 -19.78
CA GLY A 112 14.95 -9.28 -20.65
C GLY A 112 15.20 -7.98 -19.90
N HIS A 113 14.32 -7.60 -18.97
CA HIS A 113 14.56 -6.40 -18.15
C HIS A 113 15.82 -6.52 -17.31
N GLN A 114 16.02 -7.67 -16.67
CA GLN A 114 17.24 -7.95 -15.89
C GLN A 114 18.49 -7.83 -16.77
N ALA A 115 18.51 -8.50 -17.93
CA ALA A 115 19.63 -8.42 -18.86
C ALA A 115 19.92 -6.98 -19.34
N ALA A 116 18.88 -6.20 -19.65
CA ALA A 116 19.04 -4.82 -20.07
C ALA A 116 19.62 -3.95 -18.94
N PHE A 117 19.11 -4.08 -17.73
CA PHE A 117 19.52 -3.25 -16.59
C PHE A 117 20.95 -3.59 -16.15
N ASP A 118 21.29 -4.88 -16.08
CA ASP A 118 22.64 -5.37 -15.77
C ASP A 118 23.70 -4.79 -16.73
N ALA A 119 23.35 -4.71 -18.01
CA ALA A 119 24.31 -4.32 -19.05
C ALA A 119 24.39 -2.81 -19.27
N LEU A 120 23.27 -2.09 -19.16
CA LEU A 120 23.19 -0.67 -19.55
C LEU A 120 23.38 0.30 -18.39
N MET A 121 23.16 -0.13 -17.15
CA MET A 121 23.08 0.75 -15.98
C MET A 121 24.17 0.40 -14.96
N THR A 122 24.82 1.42 -14.41
CA THR A 122 25.83 1.25 -13.36
C THR A 122 25.62 2.25 -12.22
N GLU A 123 26.51 2.23 -11.22
CA GLU A 123 26.55 3.17 -10.10
C GLU A 123 26.63 4.66 -10.49
N LYS A 124 26.97 4.95 -11.76
CA LYS A 124 27.04 6.30 -12.32
C LYS A 124 25.71 6.79 -12.89
N ASP A 125 24.73 5.91 -13.02
CA ASP A 125 23.44 6.19 -13.65
C ASP A 125 22.31 6.24 -12.63
N ALA A 126 21.13 6.66 -13.09
CA ALA A 126 19.90 6.58 -12.32
C ALA A 126 18.72 6.02 -13.11
N ILE A 127 17.79 5.41 -12.38
CA ILE A 127 16.48 4.93 -12.87
C ILE A 127 15.40 5.72 -12.14
N VAL A 128 14.57 6.42 -12.90
CA VAL A 128 13.29 6.98 -12.43
C VAL A 128 12.21 5.98 -12.81
N LEU A 129 11.58 5.37 -11.82
CA LEU A 129 10.66 4.26 -11.98
C LEU A 129 9.22 4.73 -11.75
N ASP A 130 8.36 4.57 -12.75
CA ASP A 130 6.92 4.73 -12.57
C ASP A 130 6.41 3.67 -11.58
N HIS A 131 5.73 4.06 -10.50
CA HIS A 131 5.30 3.08 -9.50
C HIS A 131 4.33 2.00 -10.03
N GLN A 132 3.63 2.25 -11.13
CA GLN A 132 2.71 1.27 -11.75
C GLN A 132 3.36 0.40 -12.82
N VAL A 133 4.62 0.65 -13.20
CA VAL A 133 5.33 -0.20 -14.17
C VAL A 133 5.32 -1.66 -13.71
N HIS A 134 5.31 -2.59 -14.67
CA HIS A 134 5.15 -4.00 -14.36
C HIS A 134 6.15 -4.50 -13.30
N ALA A 135 5.69 -5.40 -12.42
CA ALA A 135 6.48 -5.89 -11.29
C ALA A 135 7.84 -6.49 -11.69
N SER A 136 7.98 -7.03 -12.91
CA SER A 136 9.28 -7.52 -13.42
C SER A 136 10.31 -6.42 -13.61
N VAL A 137 9.88 -5.20 -13.98
CA VAL A 137 10.77 -4.02 -14.09
C VAL A 137 11.19 -3.56 -12.69
N HIS A 138 10.26 -3.55 -11.72
CA HIS A 138 10.61 -3.30 -10.30
C HIS A 138 11.67 -4.28 -9.78
N ARG A 139 11.57 -5.57 -10.13
CA ARG A 139 12.57 -6.58 -9.74
C ARG A 139 13.92 -6.33 -10.40
N ALA A 140 13.95 -5.96 -11.67
CA ALA A 140 15.19 -5.58 -12.35
C ALA A 140 15.82 -4.32 -11.72
N ALA A 141 15.02 -3.29 -11.41
CA ALA A 141 15.47 -2.08 -10.74
C ALA A 141 16.03 -2.36 -9.33
N THR A 142 15.43 -3.31 -8.60
CA THR A 142 15.92 -3.76 -7.29
C THR A 142 17.33 -4.35 -7.39
N LEU A 143 17.58 -5.20 -8.40
CA LEU A 143 18.90 -5.77 -8.65
C LEU A 143 19.91 -4.68 -9.06
N ALA A 144 19.51 -3.77 -9.97
CA ALA A 144 20.35 -2.65 -10.37
C ALA A 144 20.74 -1.74 -9.19
N ARG A 145 19.80 -1.51 -8.26
CA ARG A 145 20.05 -0.78 -7.00
C ARG A 145 21.08 -1.49 -6.13
N ALA A 146 20.95 -2.81 -5.97
CA ALA A 146 21.92 -3.60 -5.21
C ALA A 146 23.34 -3.54 -5.81
N SER A 147 23.46 -3.32 -7.12
CA SER A 147 24.72 -3.07 -7.84
C SER A 147 25.17 -1.60 -7.81
N GLY A 148 24.49 -0.72 -7.07
CA GLY A 148 24.89 0.68 -6.85
C GLY A 148 24.16 1.71 -7.71
N THR A 149 23.31 1.30 -8.65
CA THR A 149 22.53 2.24 -9.49
C THR A 149 21.57 3.04 -8.62
N LYS A 150 21.48 4.36 -8.83
CA LYS A 150 20.51 5.20 -8.12
C LYS A 150 19.11 4.89 -8.65
N VAL A 151 18.15 4.55 -7.79
CA VAL A 151 16.76 4.34 -8.20
C VAL A 151 15.86 5.27 -7.40
N GLU A 152 14.98 5.98 -8.10
CA GLU A 152 13.97 6.88 -7.55
C GLU A 152 12.61 6.49 -8.12
N MET A 153 11.64 6.22 -7.26
CA MET A 153 10.30 5.86 -7.69
C MET A 153 9.37 7.07 -7.62
N VAL A 154 8.62 7.31 -8.69
CA VAL A 154 7.71 8.44 -8.83
C VAL A 154 6.27 7.95 -8.92
N HIS A 155 5.35 8.74 -8.36
CA HIS A 155 3.94 8.40 -8.41
C HIS A 155 3.42 8.53 -9.85
N HIS A 156 2.59 7.58 -10.28
CA HIS A 156 2.13 7.45 -11.67
C HIS A 156 1.26 8.64 -12.05
N GLU A 157 0.49 9.14 -11.09
CA GLU A 157 -0.44 10.25 -11.26
C GLU A 157 0.26 11.63 -11.18
N ASP A 158 1.54 11.69 -10.80
CA ASP A 158 2.29 12.93 -10.56
C ASP A 158 3.35 13.17 -11.63
N LEU A 159 2.88 13.52 -12.84
CA LEU A 159 3.76 13.80 -13.98
C LEU A 159 4.74 14.93 -13.71
N GLY A 160 4.33 15.95 -12.95
CA GLY A 160 5.18 17.08 -12.58
C GLY A 160 6.39 16.62 -11.76
N ARG A 161 6.16 15.71 -10.80
CA ARG A 161 7.24 15.11 -10.02
C ARG A 161 8.20 14.29 -10.87
N VAL A 162 7.73 13.61 -11.91
CA VAL A 162 8.60 12.89 -12.86
C VAL A 162 9.61 13.85 -13.48
N VAL A 163 9.13 14.98 -14.03
CA VAL A 163 9.98 16.00 -14.65
C VAL A 163 10.98 16.57 -13.66
N GLU A 164 10.54 16.94 -12.45
CA GLU A 164 11.41 17.46 -11.40
C GLU A 164 12.55 16.50 -11.03
N VAL A 165 12.22 15.22 -10.80
CA VAL A 165 13.20 14.21 -10.39
C VAL A 165 14.20 13.95 -11.51
N VAL A 166 13.73 13.82 -12.76
CA VAL A 166 14.63 13.64 -13.93
C VAL A 166 15.52 14.87 -14.11
N GLN A 167 14.96 16.08 -14.03
CA GLN A 167 15.68 17.34 -14.16
C GLN A 167 16.79 17.50 -13.09
N LYS A 168 16.54 17.04 -11.86
CA LYS A 168 17.55 16.99 -10.81
C LYS A 168 18.63 15.97 -11.14
N LEU A 169 18.24 14.71 -11.34
CA LEU A 169 19.18 13.59 -11.51
C LEU A 169 20.07 13.74 -12.74
N ARG A 170 19.58 14.34 -13.83
CA ARG A 170 20.39 14.51 -15.06
C ARG A 170 21.60 15.41 -14.86
N ARG A 171 21.61 16.25 -13.82
CA ARG A 171 22.75 17.10 -13.43
C ARG A 171 23.76 16.36 -12.56
N GLU A 172 23.33 15.28 -11.91
CA GLU A 172 24.12 14.52 -10.93
C GLU A 172 24.65 13.20 -11.50
N ARG A 173 24.07 12.70 -12.59
CA ARG A 173 24.24 11.34 -13.09
C ARG A 173 24.67 11.33 -14.55
N ARG A 174 25.41 10.29 -14.93
CA ARG A 174 25.86 10.09 -16.30
C ARG A 174 24.69 9.86 -17.25
N THR A 175 23.73 9.04 -16.85
CA THR A 175 22.52 8.70 -17.61
C THR A 175 21.33 8.62 -16.66
N VAL A 176 20.16 9.12 -17.09
CA VAL A 176 18.90 8.97 -16.35
C VAL A 176 17.90 8.23 -17.22
N TRP A 177 17.46 7.06 -16.76
CA TRP A 177 16.46 6.25 -17.42
C TRP A 177 15.09 6.48 -16.80
N PHE A 178 14.08 6.85 -17.59
CA PHE A 178 12.69 6.76 -17.15
C PHE A 178 12.08 5.44 -17.62
N ALA A 179 11.62 4.63 -16.66
CA ALA A 179 11.06 3.30 -16.92
C ALA A 179 9.56 3.26 -16.65
N THR A 180 8.77 2.92 -17.68
CA THR A 180 7.29 2.88 -17.63
C THR A 180 6.73 1.83 -18.61
N ASP A 181 5.46 1.46 -18.44
CA ASP A 181 4.74 0.55 -19.35
C ASP A 181 4.26 1.35 -20.58
N GLY A 182 4.33 0.74 -21.77
CA GLY A 182 3.68 1.25 -22.99
C GLY A 182 2.16 1.13 -22.93
N VAL A 183 1.68 0.00 -22.39
CA VAL A 183 0.28 -0.29 -22.07
C VAL A 183 0.23 -0.96 -20.71
N THR A 184 -0.47 -0.36 -19.74
CA THR A 184 -0.54 -0.91 -18.38
C THR A 184 -1.30 -2.23 -18.39
N SER A 185 -0.76 -3.24 -17.69
CA SER A 185 -1.33 -4.60 -17.74
C SER A 185 -2.73 -4.71 -17.11
N MET A 186 -3.02 -3.92 -16.06
CA MET A 186 -4.26 -3.99 -15.29
C MET A 186 -5.36 -3.08 -15.87
N TYR A 187 -5.11 -1.78 -15.92
CA TYR A 187 -6.10 -0.77 -16.34
C TYR A 187 -6.19 -0.62 -17.86
N GLY A 188 -5.12 -1.00 -18.57
CA GLY A 188 -5.10 -0.99 -20.03
C GLY A 188 -4.91 0.39 -20.63
N ASP A 189 -4.57 1.42 -19.84
CA ASP A 189 -4.20 2.74 -20.32
C ASP A 189 -2.81 2.75 -20.98
N VAL A 190 -2.52 3.82 -21.71
CA VAL A 190 -1.35 3.94 -22.59
C VAL A 190 -0.37 4.98 -22.06
N ALA A 191 0.91 4.81 -22.38
CA ALA A 191 1.95 5.73 -21.93
C ALA A 191 1.68 7.20 -22.32
N PRO A 192 2.00 8.18 -21.44
CA PRO A 192 1.80 9.60 -21.69
C PRO A 192 2.88 10.15 -22.64
N ILE A 193 2.64 10.08 -23.95
CA ILE A 193 3.65 10.42 -24.98
C ILE A 193 4.17 11.84 -24.84
N ALA A 194 3.32 12.82 -24.51
CA ALA A 194 3.75 14.20 -24.32
C ALA A 194 4.80 14.35 -23.20
N LEU A 195 4.59 13.67 -22.06
CA LEU A 195 5.57 13.64 -20.98
C LEU A 195 6.88 13.00 -21.44
N LEU A 196 6.81 11.88 -22.17
CA LEU A 196 8.02 11.18 -22.63
C LEU A 196 8.86 12.03 -23.59
N GLN A 197 8.22 12.82 -24.44
CA GLN A 197 8.89 13.80 -25.31
C GLN A 197 9.54 14.90 -24.46
N GLU A 198 8.79 15.50 -23.53
CA GLU A 198 9.30 16.52 -22.62
C GLU A 198 10.53 16.03 -21.84
N LEU A 199 10.53 14.79 -21.36
CA LEU A 199 11.66 14.19 -20.66
C LEU A 199 12.90 14.08 -21.55
N LEU A 200 12.73 13.64 -22.80
CA LEU A 200 13.83 13.56 -23.76
C LEU A 200 14.39 14.95 -24.12
N ASP A 201 13.55 15.99 -24.13
CA ASP A 201 13.97 17.37 -24.40
C ASP A 201 14.80 17.98 -23.26
N LEU A 202 14.80 17.38 -22.06
CA LEU A 202 15.61 17.84 -20.93
C LEU A 202 17.11 17.66 -21.14
N GLY A 203 17.54 16.72 -22.00
CA GLY A 203 18.94 16.57 -22.40
C GLY A 203 19.32 15.21 -23.00
N ASP A 204 20.51 15.17 -23.61
CA ASP A 204 21.03 14.00 -24.34
C ASP A 204 21.29 12.77 -23.44
N ASN A 205 21.46 12.99 -22.14
CA ASN A 205 21.68 11.93 -21.16
C ASN A 205 20.38 11.38 -20.53
N VAL A 206 19.22 11.87 -20.94
CA VAL A 206 17.92 11.33 -20.53
C VAL A 206 17.47 10.28 -21.54
N ARG A 207 17.07 9.12 -21.04
CA ARG A 207 16.73 7.92 -21.83
C ARG A 207 15.43 7.31 -21.35
N LEU A 208 14.78 6.54 -22.21
CA LEU A 208 13.51 5.88 -21.91
C LEU A 208 13.66 4.35 -21.97
N TYR A 209 13.06 3.67 -21.00
CA TYR A 209 12.93 2.23 -20.98
C TYR A 209 11.43 1.88 -20.96
N ILE A 210 10.91 1.34 -22.07
CA ILE A 210 9.47 1.15 -22.27
C ILE A 210 9.15 -0.34 -22.28
N ASP A 211 8.28 -0.80 -21.36
CA ASP A 211 7.70 -2.15 -21.44
C ASP A 211 6.40 -2.14 -22.25
N ASP A 212 6.49 -2.43 -23.54
CA ASP A 212 5.33 -2.54 -24.45
C ASP A 212 4.84 -3.99 -24.61
N ALA A 213 5.04 -4.85 -23.60
CA ALA A 213 4.64 -6.25 -23.66
C ALA A 213 3.14 -6.46 -23.94
N HIS A 214 2.28 -5.53 -23.50
CA HIS A 214 0.85 -5.55 -23.80
C HIS A 214 0.48 -4.78 -25.06
N GLY A 215 1.39 -4.05 -25.70
CA GLY A 215 1.13 -3.27 -26.91
C GLY A 215 1.45 -4.00 -28.22
N MET A 216 2.35 -4.97 -28.22
CA MET A 216 2.79 -5.70 -29.43
C MET A 216 1.67 -6.46 -30.14
N SER A 217 1.85 -6.62 -31.46
CA SER A 217 1.03 -7.35 -32.43
C SER A 217 -0.29 -6.71 -32.79
N TRP A 218 -1.09 -6.27 -31.81
CA TRP A 218 -2.45 -5.78 -32.08
C TRP A 218 -2.53 -4.35 -32.59
N ALA A 219 -1.42 -3.61 -32.57
CA ALA A 219 -1.34 -2.24 -33.07
C ALA A 219 -0.01 -1.97 -33.80
N GLY A 220 -0.02 -0.94 -34.64
CA GLY A 220 1.12 -0.50 -35.41
C GLY A 220 1.37 -1.33 -36.67
N GLU A 221 2.14 -0.74 -37.59
CA GLU A 221 2.64 -1.41 -38.80
C GLU A 221 3.38 -2.70 -38.42
N HIS A 222 3.11 -3.79 -39.16
CA HIS A 222 3.60 -5.14 -38.85
C HIS A 222 3.29 -5.64 -37.43
N GLY A 223 2.38 -5.00 -36.69
CA GLY A 223 2.17 -5.30 -35.28
C GLY A 223 3.34 -4.91 -34.39
N ARG A 224 4.14 -3.92 -34.77
CA ARG A 224 5.31 -3.45 -33.99
C ARG A 224 4.97 -2.81 -32.65
N GLY A 225 3.69 -2.64 -32.34
CA GLY A 225 3.24 -2.27 -31.01
C GLY A 225 2.50 -0.95 -30.93
N SER A 226 1.65 -0.88 -29.92
CA SER A 226 0.89 0.30 -29.52
C SER A 226 1.82 1.50 -29.31
N PHE A 227 2.89 1.36 -28.54
CA PHE A 227 3.78 2.47 -28.23
C PHE A 227 4.39 3.11 -29.50
N LEU A 228 4.99 2.30 -30.36
CA LEU A 228 5.63 2.75 -31.62
C LEU A 228 4.66 3.21 -32.71
N SER A 229 3.36 3.05 -32.51
CA SER A 229 2.33 3.67 -33.36
C SER A 229 2.03 5.13 -32.97
N ARG A 230 2.42 5.54 -31.75
CA ARG A 230 2.17 6.89 -31.21
C ARG A 230 3.44 7.72 -31.04
N MET A 231 4.58 7.08 -30.80
CA MET A 231 5.88 7.73 -30.66
C MET A 231 6.88 7.13 -31.66
N ALA A 232 7.60 7.99 -32.36
CA ALA A 232 8.69 7.55 -33.22
C ALA A 232 9.83 6.96 -32.38
N LEU A 233 10.55 5.99 -32.94
CA LEU A 233 11.71 5.40 -32.29
C LEU A 233 12.83 6.44 -32.17
N ASP A 234 13.24 6.77 -30.94
CA ASP A 234 14.36 7.69 -30.65
C ASP A 234 15.62 6.88 -30.26
N PRO A 235 16.84 7.29 -30.66
CA PRO A 235 18.10 6.64 -30.28
C PRO A 235 18.34 6.44 -28.78
N ARG A 236 17.61 7.15 -27.93
CA ARG A 236 17.69 7.12 -26.46
C ARG A 236 16.66 6.17 -25.81
N MET A 237 15.99 5.34 -26.61
CA MET A 237 14.99 4.39 -26.13
C MET A 237 15.51 2.94 -26.10
N VAL A 238 15.01 2.16 -25.16
CA VAL A 238 15.01 0.69 -25.20
C VAL A 238 13.58 0.22 -24.98
N ILE A 239 13.09 -0.66 -25.86
CA ILE A 239 11.72 -1.19 -25.78
C ILE A 239 11.80 -2.68 -25.45
N ALA A 240 11.10 -3.09 -24.41
CA ALA A 240 10.86 -4.48 -24.08
C ALA A 240 9.47 -4.91 -24.57
N THR A 241 9.36 -6.13 -25.07
CA THR A 241 8.09 -6.72 -25.48
C THR A 241 8.00 -8.20 -25.10
N SER A 242 6.80 -8.77 -25.16
CA SER A 242 6.53 -10.17 -24.89
C SER A 242 6.14 -10.92 -26.15
N LEU A 243 6.81 -12.06 -26.37
CA LEU A 243 6.45 -12.99 -27.44
C LEU A 243 5.38 -13.99 -26.97
N ASN A 244 5.07 -14.04 -25.66
CA ASN A 244 4.13 -14.97 -25.04
C ASN A 244 2.65 -14.51 -25.05
N LYS A 245 2.36 -13.31 -25.55
CA LYS A 245 1.01 -12.72 -25.55
C LYS A 245 0.41 -12.77 -26.95
N ALA A 246 0.13 -11.62 -27.56
CA ALA A 246 -0.48 -11.57 -28.88
C ALA A 246 0.40 -12.17 -30.00
N PHE A 247 1.72 -12.16 -29.83
CA PHE A 247 2.66 -12.82 -30.74
C PHE A 247 2.59 -14.36 -30.67
N SER A 248 1.97 -14.93 -29.62
CA SER A 248 1.65 -16.35 -29.45
C SER A 248 2.81 -17.34 -29.65
N ALA A 249 3.99 -16.99 -29.13
CA ALA A 249 5.16 -17.84 -29.13
C ALA A 249 5.80 -17.90 -27.73
N GLY A 250 7.12 -18.15 -27.66
CA GLY A 250 7.88 -18.26 -26.42
C GLY A 250 8.87 -17.11 -26.24
N GLY A 251 8.96 -16.57 -25.02
CA GLY A 251 9.98 -15.62 -24.59
C GLY A 251 9.57 -14.15 -24.64
N GLY A 252 10.57 -13.29 -24.76
CA GLY A 252 10.42 -11.84 -24.92
C GLY A 252 11.45 -11.30 -25.92
N ALA A 253 11.36 -10.01 -26.25
CA ALA A 253 12.36 -9.35 -27.07
C ALA A 253 12.68 -7.96 -26.53
N LEU A 254 13.93 -7.55 -26.70
CA LEU A 254 14.39 -6.18 -26.49
C LEU A 254 14.68 -5.57 -27.86
N VAL A 255 14.26 -4.33 -28.06
CA VAL A 255 14.41 -3.58 -29.31
C VAL A 255 15.27 -2.36 -29.02
N PHE A 256 16.34 -2.22 -29.80
CA PHE A 256 17.33 -1.16 -29.68
C PHE A 256 17.40 -0.38 -30.99
N PRO A 257 17.35 0.95 -30.94
CA PRO A 257 17.67 1.79 -32.09
C PRO A 257 19.12 1.61 -32.56
N GLN A 258 20.04 1.36 -31.61
CA GLN A 258 21.48 1.23 -31.88
C GLN A 258 21.94 -0.23 -31.74
N ARG A 259 22.74 -0.68 -32.71
CA ARG A 259 23.26 -2.06 -32.74
C ARG A 259 24.23 -2.31 -31.58
N GLU A 260 25.00 -1.31 -31.21
CA GLU A 260 26.04 -1.40 -30.17
C GLU A 260 25.43 -1.74 -28.81
N GLU A 261 24.28 -1.13 -28.49
CA GLU A 261 23.55 -1.43 -27.25
C GLU A 261 22.97 -2.85 -27.26
N ARG A 262 22.42 -3.26 -28.40
CA ARG A 262 21.94 -4.63 -28.60
C ARG A 262 23.05 -5.65 -28.33
N GLU A 263 24.24 -5.43 -28.90
CA GLU A 263 25.38 -6.35 -28.68
C GLU A 263 25.89 -6.28 -27.24
N ARG A 264 25.92 -5.10 -26.62
CA ARG A 264 26.31 -4.94 -25.22
C ARG A 264 25.39 -5.75 -24.30
N VAL A 265 24.07 -5.67 -24.48
CA VAL A 265 23.12 -6.47 -23.68
C VAL A 265 23.28 -7.95 -23.95
N ARG A 266 23.51 -8.36 -25.20
CA ARG A 266 23.77 -9.76 -25.56
C ARG A 266 25.00 -10.33 -24.84
N MET A 267 26.09 -9.56 -24.75
CA MET A 267 27.37 -10.00 -24.18
C MET A 267 27.41 -9.88 -22.65
N CYS A 268 26.82 -8.82 -22.10
CA CYS A 268 26.99 -8.44 -20.69
C CYS A 268 25.73 -8.64 -19.84
N GLY A 269 24.55 -8.85 -20.45
CA GLY A 269 23.32 -9.08 -19.69
C GLY A 269 23.35 -10.47 -19.06
N GLY A 270 23.33 -10.55 -17.73
CA GLY A 270 23.51 -11.82 -16.99
C GLY A 270 22.61 -12.96 -17.48
N PRO A 271 21.29 -12.77 -17.58
CA PRO A 271 20.37 -13.80 -18.10
C PRO A 271 20.64 -14.25 -19.54
N MET A 272 21.36 -13.48 -20.36
CA MET A 272 21.71 -13.92 -21.72
C MET A 272 22.69 -15.09 -21.72
N THR A 273 23.52 -15.21 -20.68
CA THR A 273 24.53 -16.26 -20.53
C THR A 273 24.15 -17.28 -19.45
N PHE A 274 23.53 -16.84 -18.36
CA PHE A 274 23.34 -17.65 -17.14
C PHE A 274 21.88 -18.12 -16.92
N SER A 275 21.03 -18.07 -17.95
CA SER A 275 19.65 -18.59 -17.90
C SER A 275 19.36 -19.61 -19.00
N GLY A 276 18.29 -20.39 -18.83
CA GLY A 276 17.85 -21.35 -19.84
C GLY A 276 17.34 -20.66 -21.12
N PRO A 277 17.60 -21.20 -22.33
CA PRO A 277 17.11 -20.64 -23.58
C PRO A 277 15.58 -20.80 -23.75
N VAL A 278 14.99 -20.02 -24.66
CA VAL A 278 13.69 -20.37 -25.27
C VAL A 278 13.81 -21.74 -25.93
N GLN A 279 12.82 -22.60 -25.68
CA GLN A 279 12.81 -23.97 -26.20
C GLN A 279 12.63 -23.98 -27.73
N PRO A 280 13.29 -24.91 -28.46
CA PRO A 280 13.18 -25.01 -29.92
C PRO A 280 11.75 -24.97 -30.51
N PRO A 281 10.75 -25.71 -30.00
CA PRO A 281 9.37 -25.59 -30.49
C PRO A 281 8.86 -24.15 -30.52
N MET A 282 9.12 -23.40 -29.45
CA MET A 282 8.63 -22.03 -29.33
C MET A 282 9.41 -21.05 -30.20
N LEU A 283 10.69 -21.32 -30.48
CA LEU A 283 11.46 -20.57 -31.48
C LEU A 283 10.94 -20.81 -32.91
N GLY A 284 10.57 -22.05 -33.23
CA GLY A 284 9.92 -22.37 -34.50
C GLY A 284 8.60 -21.61 -34.66
N ALA A 285 7.73 -21.67 -33.65
CA ALA A 285 6.49 -20.89 -33.62
C ALA A 285 6.75 -19.38 -33.72
N ALA A 286 7.76 -18.86 -33.03
CA ALA A 286 8.10 -17.43 -33.07
C ALA A 286 8.52 -16.96 -34.47
N VAL A 287 9.33 -17.75 -35.19
CA VAL A 287 9.72 -17.43 -36.57
C VAL A 287 8.49 -17.40 -37.47
N ALA A 288 7.61 -18.40 -37.38
CA ALA A 288 6.37 -18.43 -38.17
C ALA A 288 5.40 -17.29 -37.79
N SER A 289 5.36 -16.90 -36.52
CA SER A 289 4.59 -15.72 -36.08
C SER A 289 5.14 -14.44 -36.69
N ALA A 290 6.47 -14.29 -36.75
CA ALA A 290 7.11 -13.16 -37.42
C ALA A 290 6.77 -13.11 -38.92
N ASP A 291 6.68 -14.26 -39.59
CA ASP A 291 6.23 -14.34 -40.98
C ASP A 291 4.78 -13.86 -41.16
N VAL A 292 3.89 -14.20 -40.23
CA VAL A 292 2.51 -13.67 -40.21
C VAL A 292 2.51 -12.14 -40.04
N HIS A 293 3.36 -11.61 -39.15
CA HIS A 293 3.49 -10.16 -38.91
C HIS A 293 4.05 -9.38 -40.12
N LEU A 294 4.87 -10.03 -40.95
CA LEU A 294 5.41 -9.47 -42.20
C LEU A 294 4.48 -9.69 -43.41
N SER A 295 3.31 -10.30 -43.21
CA SER A 295 2.31 -10.54 -44.25
C SER A 295 1.11 -9.59 -44.12
N ARG A 296 0.17 -9.65 -45.08
CA ARG A 296 -1.11 -8.91 -44.97
C ARG A 296 -2.03 -9.44 -43.87
N GLU A 297 -1.86 -10.68 -43.44
CA GLU A 297 -2.73 -11.30 -42.44
C GLU A 297 -2.69 -10.56 -41.10
N ILE A 298 -1.56 -9.92 -40.76
CA ILE A 298 -1.48 -9.12 -39.53
C ILE A 298 -2.52 -7.99 -39.52
N THR A 299 -2.69 -7.30 -40.65
CA THR A 299 -3.61 -6.18 -40.79
C THR A 299 -5.05 -6.67 -40.68
N ASP A 300 -5.40 -7.76 -41.35
CA ASP A 300 -6.74 -8.35 -41.29
C ASP A 300 -7.12 -8.74 -39.84
N ARG A 301 -6.16 -9.28 -39.08
CA ARG A 301 -6.37 -9.64 -37.66
C ARG A 301 -6.47 -8.42 -36.75
N GLN A 302 -5.65 -7.39 -36.97
CA GLN A 302 -5.72 -6.12 -36.26
C GLN A 302 -7.06 -5.43 -36.49
N ASP A 303 -7.52 -5.35 -37.74
CA ASP A 303 -8.82 -4.75 -38.11
C ASP A 303 -9.98 -5.51 -37.48
N LYS A 304 -9.90 -6.85 -37.48
CA LYS A 304 -10.89 -7.69 -36.81
C LYS A 304 -10.96 -7.37 -35.31
N LEU A 305 -9.84 -7.36 -34.61
CA LEU A 305 -9.79 -7.04 -33.18
C LEU A 305 -10.28 -5.61 -32.91
N ALA A 306 -9.85 -4.63 -33.70
CA ALA A 306 -10.29 -3.24 -33.57
C ALA A 306 -11.82 -3.12 -33.69
N SER A 307 -12.43 -3.87 -34.61
CA SER A 307 -13.91 -3.92 -34.75
C SER A 307 -14.61 -4.49 -33.51
N ILE A 308 -14.00 -5.48 -32.85
CA ILE A 308 -14.50 -6.09 -31.60
C ILE A 308 -14.34 -5.11 -30.43
N ILE A 309 -13.20 -4.42 -30.32
CA ILE A 309 -12.94 -3.41 -29.29
C ILE A 309 -13.95 -2.26 -29.41
N ALA A 310 -14.17 -1.75 -30.62
CA ALA A 310 -15.15 -0.69 -30.87
C ALA A 310 -16.56 -1.12 -30.47
N HIS A 311 -16.96 -2.35 -30.83
CA HIS A 311 -18.25 -2.92 -30.44
C HIS A 311 -18.39 -3.07 -28.93
N ALA A 312 -17.35 -3.58 -28.25
CA ALA A 312 -17.34 -3.72 -26.79
C ALA A 312 -17.42 -2.37 -26.07
N ASN A 313 -16.66 -1.36 -26.50
CA ASN A 313 -16.74 -0.02 -25.93
C ASN A 313 -18.16 0.56 -26.05
N ALA A 314 -18.80 0.41 -27.23
CA ALA A 314 -20.17 0.87 -27.44
C ALA A 314 -21.18 0.15 -26.54
N ARG A 315 -21.10 -1.18 -26.44
CA ARG A 315 -22.00 -1.99 -25.60
C ARG A 315 -21.82 -1.74 -24.11
N LEU A 316 -20.58 -1.65 -23.62
CA LEU A 316 -20.28 -1.34 -22.21
C LEU A 316 -20.84 0.03 -21.82
N LEU A 317 -20.73 1.00 -22.72
CA LEU A 317 -21.29 2.33 -22.56
C LEU A 317 -22.82 2.30 -22.52
N GLU A 318 -23.46 1.67 -23.50
CA GLU A 318 -24.93 1.51 -23.57
C GLU A 318 -25.49 0.85 -22.31
N ALA A 319 -24.80 -0.17 -21.79
CA ALA A 319 -25.19 -0.88 -20.58
C ALA A 319 -24.98 -0.08 -19.27
N GLY A 320 -24.32 1.08 -19.32
CA GLY A 320 -24.06 1.90 -18.13
C GLY A 320 -23.05 1.30 -17.16
N LEU A 321 -22.20 0.36 -17.61
CA LEU A 321 -21.17 -0.25 -16.77
C LEU A 321 -20.04 0.77 -16.49
N PRO A 322 -19.46 0.78 -15.27
CA PRO A 322 -18.44 1.75 -14.89
C PRO A 322 -17.06 1.38 -15.42
N LEU A 323 -16.92 1.41 -16.75
CA LEU A 323 -15.64 1.26 -17.43
C LEU A 323 -14.67 2.36 -16.98
N LEU A 324 -13.44 1.97 -16.60
CA LEU A 324 -12.42 2.89 -16.12
C LEU A 324 -12.00 3.90 -17.21
N THR A 325 -11.67 3.40 -18.39
CA THR A 325 -11.34 4.22 -19.55
C THR A 325 -11.83 3.54 -20.83
N ALA A 326 -12.47 4.34 -21.70
CA ALA A 326 -12.84 3.89 -23.03
C ALA A 326 -11.69 4.18 -23.99
N ASN A 327 -10.87 3.16 -24.24
CA ASN A 327 -9.69 3.25 -25.09
C ASN A 327 -9.69 2.18 -26.20
N GLU A 328 -8.67 2.23 -27.03
CA GLU A 328 -8.40 1.37 -28.17
C GLU A 328 -7.68 0.06 -27.80
N THR A 329 -7.31 -0.12 -26.54
CA THR A 329 -6.57 -1.32 -26.12
C THR A 329 -7.50 -2.53 -25.98
N PRO A 330 -7.00 -3.77 -26.12
CA PRO A 330 -7.82 -4.97 -25.91
C PRO A 330 -8.19 -5.23 -24.45
N ILE A 331 -7.72 -4.40 -23.50
CA ILE A 331 -7.93 -4.57 -22.07
C ILE A 331 -9.03 -3.59 -21.63
N LYS A 332 -10.08 -4.09 -20.97
CA LYS A 332 -11.14 -3.30 -20.37
C LYS A 332 -11.21 -3.58 -18.87
N PHE A 333 -11.34 -2.52 -18.08
CA PHE A 333 -11.40 -2.62 -16.62
C PHE A 333 -12.73 -2.06 -16.11
N ILE A 334 -13.56 -2.91 -15.52
CA ILE A 334 -14.82 -2.53 -14.88
C ILE A 334 -14.58 -2.34 -13.39
N ARG A 335 -14.81 -1.12 -12.91
CA ARG A 335 -14.52 -0.69 -11.54
C ARG A 335 -15.49 -1.33 -10.57
N CYS A 336 -14.98 -2.03 -9.55
CA CYS A 336 -15.81 -2.67 -8.51
C CYS A 336 -15.52 -2.15 -7.09
N GLY A 337 -14.34 -1.58 -6.85
CA GLY A 337 -13.95 -1.07 -5.54
C GLY A 337 -13.31 -2.16 -4.69
N LEU A 338 -14.10 -2.82 -3.85
CA LEU A 338 -13.59 -3.80 -2.87
C LEU A 338 -13.50 -5.22 -3.47
N PRO A 339 -12.54 -6.06 -3.03
CA PRO A 339 -12.34 -7.40 -3.59
C PRO A 339 -13.59 -8.28 -3.50
N ARG A 340 -14.38 -8.17 -2.41
CA ARG A 340 -15.62 -8.93 -2.24
C ARG A 340 -16.65 -8.63 -3.35
N VAL A 341 -16.73 -7.37 -3.79
CA VAL A 341 -17.67 -6.91 -4.82
C VAL A 341 -17.26 -7.49 -6.17
N SER A 342 -15.97 -7.37 -6.52
CA SER A 342 -15.46 -7.97 -7.76
C SER A 342 -15.58 -9.50 -7.76
N ASN A 343 -15.38 -10.15 -6.61
CA ASN A 343 -15.55 -11.59 -6.48
C ASN A 343 -17.00 -12.01 -6.74
N GLU A 344 -17.96 -11.33 -6.11
CA GLU A 344 -19.39 -11.62 -6.27
C GLU A 344 -19.85 -11.39 -7.72
N VAL A 345 -19.44 -10.28 -8.35
CA VAL A 345 -19.72 -10.02 -9.77
C VAL A 345 -19.15 -11.15 -10.64
N ALA A 346 -17.88 -11.52 -10.46
CA ALA A 346 -17.25 -12.56 -11.26
C ALA A 346 -17.93 -13.93 -11.10
N GLN A 347 -18.36 -14.31 -9.89
CA GLN A 347 -19.10 -15.55 -9.66
C GLN A 347 -20.44 -15.57 -10.40
N ARG A 348 -21.20 -14.47 -10.36
CA ARG A 348 -22.48 -14.36 -11.08
C ARG A 348 -22.30 -14.36 -12.59
N VAL A 349 -21.28 -13.67 -13.09
CA VAL A 349 -20.94 -13.67 -14.53
C VAL A 349 -20.49 -15.06 -14.99
N ALA A 350 -19.72 -15.79 -14.18
CA ALA A 350 -19.36 -17.18 -14.43
C ALA A 350 -20.60 -18.09 -14.46
N ALA A 351 -21.55 -17.91 -13.55
CA ALA A 351 -22.82 -18.64 -13.56
C ALA A 351 -23.68 -18.33 -14.81
N ALA A 352 -23.52 -17.16 -15.42
CA ALA A 352 -24.12 -16.80 -16.71
C ALA A 352 -23.34 -17.34 -17.94
N GLY A 353 -22.26 -18.08 -17.71
CA GLY A 353 -21.46 -18.74 -18.73
C GLY A 353 -20.34 -17.88 -19.33
N VAL A 354 -19.85 -16.87 -18.61
CA VAL A 354 -18.77 -15.98 -19.05
C VAL A 354 -17.65 -15.96 -18.02
N TYR A 355 -16.42 -16.20 -18.45
CA TYR A 355 -15.24 -16.19 -17.58
C TYR A 355 -14.48 -14.86 -17.72
N VAL A 356 -14.24 -14.19 -16.61
CA VAL A 356 -13.53 -12.90 -16.51
C VAL A 356 -12.46 -12.97 -15.44
N ASN A 357 -11.43 -12.11 -15.52
CA ASN A 357 -10.41 -12.03 -14.48
C ASN A 357 -10.82 -11.06 -13.38
N VAL A 358 -10.65 -11.47 -12.12
CA VAL A 358 -10.70 -10.55 -10.98
C VAL A 358 -9.32 -9.93 -10.77
N SER A 359 -9.26 -8.60 -10.81
CA SER A 359 -8.09 -7.83 -10.42
C SER A 359 -8.26 -7.35 -8.98
N MET A 360 -7.38 -7.79 -8.09
CA MET A 360 -7.38 -7.45 -6.67
C MET A 360 -5.95 -7.29 -6.15
N TYR A 361 -5.81 -6.93 -4.88
CA TYR A 361 -4.51 -6.80 -4.21
C TYR A 361 -3.69 -8.11 -4.28
N PRO A 362 -2.37 -8.05 -4.56
CA PRO A 362 -1.52 -6.86 -4.65
C PRO A 362 -1.37 -6.28 -6.06
N SER A 363 -2.08 -6.81 -7.07
CA SER A 363 -1.97 -6.34 -8.46
C SER A 363 -2.59 -4.95 -8.67
N VAL A 364 -3.60 -4.62 -7.89
CA VAL A 364 -4.20 -3.28 -7.78
C VAL A 364 -4.38 -2.92 -6.30
N PRO A 365 -4.47 -1.64 -5.91
CA PRO A 365 -4.79 -1.26 -4.53
C PRO A 365 -6.09 -1.93 -4.03
N MET A 366 -6.19 -2.19 -2.73
CA MET A 366 -7.29 -2.97 -2.15
C MET A 366 -8.67 -2.43 -2.54
N ARG A 367 -8.84 -1.09 -2.48
CA ARG A 367 -10.07 -0.40 -2.86
C ARG A 367 -10.21 -0.13 -4.36
N ARG A 368 -9.24 -0.51 -5.19
CA ARG A 368 -9.29 -0.36 -6.66
C ARG A 368 -9.44 -1.71 -7.36
N SER A 369 -10.07 -2.68 -6.70
CA SER A 369 -10.39 -3.98 -7.29
C SER A 369 -11.44 -3.85 -8.39
N GLY A 370 -11.43 -4.78 -9.33
CA GLY A 370 -12.30 -4.73 -10.50
C GLY A 370 -12.30 -5.99 -11.35
N ILE A 371 -13.09 -5.96 -12.42
CA ILE A 371 -13.14 -7.01 -13.43
C ILE A 371 -12.30 -6.59 -14.63
N ARG A 372 -11.31 -7.41 -14.97
CA ARG A 372 -10.49 -7.24 -16.17
C ARG A 372 -11.00 -8.16 -17.28
N VAL A 373 -11.43 -7.54 -18.37
CA VAL A 373 -11.93 -8.18 -19.59
C VAL A 373 -10.89 -7.97 -20.70
N SER A 374 -10.34 -9.07 -21.21
CA SER A 374 -9.41 -9.09 -22.34
C SER A 374 -10.14 -9.52 -23.61
N LEU A 375 -10.11 -8.67 -24.62
CA LEU A 375 -10.71 -8.91 -25.93
C LEU A 375 -9.68 -9.51 -26.89
N THR A 376 -10.10 -10.49 -27.69
CA THR A 376 -9.26 -11.12 -28.72
C THR A 376 -9.97 -11.13 -30.07
N ALA A 377 -9.22 -11.32 -31.15
CA ALA A 377 -9.75 -11.48 -32.50
C ALA A 377 -10.64 -12.73 -32.66
N ALA A 378 -10.55 -13.69 -31.73
CA ALA A 378 -11.39 -14.89 -31.69
C ALA A 378 -12.81 -14.61 -31.21
N HIS A 379 -13.07 -13.47 -30.55
CA HIS A 379 -14.41 -13.09 -30.12
C HIS A 379 -15.29 -12.67 -31.31
N THR A 380 -16.55 -13.02 -31.20
CA THR A 380 -17.64 -12.54 -32.04
C THR A 380 -18.38 -11.41 -31.33
N ARG A 381 -19.18 -10.63 -32.09
CA ARG A 381 -20.04 -9.59 -31.50
C ARG A 381 -21.02 -10.20 -30.49
N ALA A 382 -21.58 -11.38 -30.79
CA ALA A 382 -22.48 -12.10 -29.89
C ALA A 382 -21.81 -12.53 -28.57
N ASP A 383 -20.52 -12.87 -28.59
CA ASP A 383 -19.79 -13.18 -27.35
C ASP A 383 -19.68 -11.92 -26.48
N VAL A 384 -19.33 -10.78 -27.09
CA VAL A 384 -19.23 -9.49 -26.41
C VAL A 384 -20.59 -9.08 -25.85
N ASP A 385 -21.66 -9.21 -26.64
CA ASP A 385 -23.02 -8.92 -26.22
C ASP A 385 -23.40 -9.74 -24.99
N ARG A 386 -23.15 -11.06 -25.03
CA ARG A 386 -23.41 -11.96 -23.90
C ARG A 386 -22.61 -11.59 -22.65
N ALA A 387 -21.34 -11.21 -22.80
CA ALA A 387 -20.50 -10.80 -21.68
C ALA A 387 -20.97 -9.48 -21.05
N VAL A 388 -21.31 -8.50 -21.88
CA VAL A 388 -21.84 -7.21 -21.42
C VAL A 388 -23.20 -7.39 -20.75
N ASP A 389 -24.09 -8.20 -21.32
CA ASP A 389 -25.42 -8.48 -20.75
C ASP A 389 -25.30 -9.24 -19.42
N ALA A 390 -24.39 -10.20 -19.31
CA ALA A 390 -24.11 -10.90 -18.06
C ALA A 390 -23.56 -9.97 -16.97
N LEU A 391 -22.61 -9.09 -17.33
CA LEU A 391 -22.08 -8.07 -16.41
C LEU A 391 -23.19 -7.10 -15.98
N ALA A 392 -23.93 -6.51 -16.92
CA ALA A 392 -24.97 -5.53 -16.63
C ALA A 392 -26.11 -6.12 -15.80
N GLY A 393 -26.46 -7.39 -16.05
CA GLY A 393 -27.53 -8.10 -15.35
C GLY A 393 -27.27 -8.32 -13.86
N CYS A 394 -26.01 -8.44 -13.43
CA CYS A 394 -25.69 -8.66 -12.02
C CYS A 394 -25.00 -7.46 -11.34
N PHE A 395 -24.27 -6.64 -12.09
CA PHE A 395 -23.37 -5.63 -11.51
C PHE A 395 -24.10 -4.63 -10.61
N HIS A 396 -25.21 -4.05 -11.10
CA HIS A 396 -25.98 -3.08 -10.33
C HIS A 396 -26.61 -3.71 -9.09
N GLU A 397 -27.11 -4.93 -9.19
CA GLU A 397 -27.67 -5.66 -8.04
C GLU A 397 -26.61 -5.91 -6.97
N VAL A 398 -25.40 -6.29 -7.38
CA VAL A 398 -24.28 -6.50 -6.44
C VAL A 398 -23.88 -5.19 -5.77
N LEU A 399 -23.79 -4.08 -6.51
CA LEU A 399 -23.50 -2.78 -5.89
C LEU A 399 -24.58 -2.38 -4.87
N ASP A 400 -25.86 -2.57 -5.20
CA ASP A 400 -26.97 -2.26 -4.30
C ASP A 400 -26.94 -3.14 -3.04
N GLN A 401 -26.70 -4.45 -3.20
CA GLN A 401 -26.55 -5.41 -2.10
C GLN A 401 -25.34 -5.10 -1.21
N GLU A 402 -24.25 -4.62 -1.81
CA GLU A 402 -23.02 -4.25 -1.12
C GLU A 402 -23.00 -2.79 -0.65
N GLY A 403 -24.08 -2.03 -0.89
CA GLY A 403 -24.19 -0.62 -0.49
C GLY A 403 -23.12 0.28 -1.10
N ILE A 404 -22.61 -0.05 -2.28
CA ILE A 404 -21.57 0.71 -2.97
C ILE A 404 -22.20 1.78 -3.85
N ASP A 405 -21.84 3.04 -3.61
CA ASP A 405 -22.27 4.18 -4.41
C ASP A 405 -21.42 4.32 -5.68
N ALA A 406 -22.08 4.56 -6.82
CA ALA A 406 -21.42 4.80 -8.10
C ALA A 406 -20.59 6.09 -8.10
N GLU A 407 -21.01 7.14 -7.38
CA GLU A 407 -20.19 8.36 -7.24
C GLU A 407 -18.95 8.15 -6.36
N GLU A 408 -19.03 7.24 -5.39
CA GLU A 408 -17.87 6.79 -4.62
C GLU A 408 -16.88 6.04 -5.51
N LEU A 409 -17.34 5.10 -6.34
CA LEU A 409 -16.49 4.43 -7.33
C LEU A 409 -15.86 5.43 -8.31
N ASP A 410 -16.60 6.44 -8.75
CA ASP A 410 -16.07 7.46 -9.65
C ASP A 410 -14.94 8.29 -9.04
N ARG A 411 -15.03 8.61 -7.75
CA ARG A 411 -13.96 9.33 -7.02
C ARG A 411 -12.75 8.44 -6.74
N LEU A 412 -12.99 7.20 -6.32
CA LEU A 412 -11.95 6.24 -5.96
C LEU A 412 -10.98 5.91 -7.10
N PHE A 413 -11.49 5.96 -8.33
CA PHE A 413 -10.74 5.70 -9.55
C PHE A 413 -10.38 6.96 -10.34
N GLU A 414 -10.73 8.17 -9.86
CA GLU A 414 -10.60 9.41 -10.64
C GLU A 414 -9.18 9.64 -11.16
N LYS A 415 -8.18 9.26 -10.36
CA LYS A 415 -6.77 9.48 -10.69
C LYS A 415 -6.05 8.20 -11.17
N SER A 416 -6.75 7.08 -11.30
CA SER A 416 -6.11 5.79 -11.62
C SER A 416 -5.51 5.69 -13.02
N VAL A 417 -5.80 6.64 -13.91
CA VAL A 417 -5.29 6.70 -15.29
C VAL A 417 -4.68 8.08 -15.55
N VAL A 418 -3.49 8.09 -16.16
CA VAL A 418 -2.83 9.31 -16.58
C VAL A 418 -3.48 9.85 -17.86
N ALA A 419 -3.87 11.13 -17.86
CA ALA A 419 -4.29 11.82 -19.07
C ALA A 419 -3.07 12.33 -19.84
N ASP A 420 -3.01 12.06 -21.14
CA ASP A 420 -1.97 12.60 -22.04
C ASP A 420 -2.03 14.13 -22.03
N LEU A 421 -0.93 14.80 -21.65
CA LEU A 421 -0.88 16.26 -21.54
C LEU A 421 -1.27 16.90 -22.89
N GLY A 422 -2.34 17.69 -22.90
CA GLY A 422 -2.85 18.37 -24.11
C GLY A 422 -4.00 17.67 -24.83
N LYS A 423 -4.35 16.42 -24.48
CA LYS A 423 -5.66 15.85 -24.79
C LYS A 423 -6.50 15.92 -23.53
N GLY A 424 -7.66 16.59 -23.59
CA GLY A 424 -8.60 16.58 -22.48
C GLY A 424 -8.87 15.13 -22.04
N ARG A 425 -9.11 14.90 -20.73
CA ARG A 425 -9.51 13.58 -20.21
C ARG A 425 -10.57 12.99 -21.15
N PRO A 426 -10.46 11.70 -21.55
CA PRO A 426 -11.46 11.09 -22.42
C PRO A 426 -12.85 11.38 -21.86
N SER A 427 -13.74 11.86 -22.72
CA SER A 427 -15.05 12.36 -22.32
C SER A 427 -15.76 11.31 -21.47
N ARG A 428 -16.01 11.62 -20.20
CA ARG A 428 -16.86 10.80 -19.34
C ARG A 428 -18.19 10.61 -20.08
N PRO A 429 -18.65 9.37 -20.27
CA PRO A 429 -19.92 9.19 -20.94
C PRO A 429 -21.04 9.89 -20.15
N PRO A 430 -21.97 10.57 -20.84
CA PRO A 430 -23.12 11.17 -20.18
C PRO A 430 -23.94 10.06 -19.52
N ARG A 431 -24.15 10.16 -18.20
CA ARG A 431 -25.01 9.24 -17.47
C ARG A 431 -26.43 9.38 -18.00
N ALA A 432 -27.08 8.27 -18.35
CA ALA A 432 -28.54 8.23 -18.33
C ALA A 432 -28.96 8.56 -16.89
N ARG A 433 -29.74 9.63 -16.69
CA ARG A 433 -30.39 9.93 -15.40
C ARG A 433 -31.32 8.75 -15.08
N ARG A 434 -30.82 7.77 -14.34
CA ARG A 434 -31.69 6.79 -13.69
C ARG A 434 -32.20 7.43 -12.41
N THR A 435 -33.51 7.55 -12.31
CA THR A 435 -34.17 7.58 -11.01
C THR A 435 -33.66 6.35 -10.26
N PRO A 436 -33.10 6.47 -9.05
CA PRO A 436 -32.70 5.31 -8.28
C PRO A 436 -33.89 4.36 -8.28
N ALA A 437 -33.69 3.13 -8.77
CA ALA A 437 -34.67 2.09 -8.51
C ALA A 437 -34.86 2.12 -6.99
N SER A 438 -36.11 1.98 -6.52
CA SER A 438 -36.46 1.96 -5.11
C SER A 438 -35.90 0.72 -4.37
N GLY A 439 -34.70 0.29 -4.75
CA GLY A 439 -33.91 -0.73 -4.11
C GLY A 439 -33.69 -0.31 -2.69
N GLN A 440 -34.12 -1.16 -1.78
CA GLN A 440 -33.72 -1.14 -0.39
C GLN A 440 -32.19 -1.05 -0.38
N ARG A 441 -31.64 0.17 -0.19
CA ARG A 441 -30.45 0.31 0.66
C ARG A 441 -30.74 -0.60 1.83
N LEU A 442 -29.80 -1.46 2.22
CA LEU A 442 -29.83 -2.07 3.55
C LEU A 442 -30.17 -0.94 4.52
N LYS A 443 -31.45 -0.82 4.90
CA LYS A 443 -31.88 -0.06 6.05
C LYS A 443 -31.40 -0.95 7.18
N LEU A 444 -30.10 -0.88 7.43
CA LEU A 444 -29.58 -1.28 8.70
C LEU A 444 -30.35 -0.39 9.66
N ASP A 445 -31.25 -1.00 10.42
CA ASP A 445 -32.02 -0.34 11.46
C ASP A 445 -31.04 0.05 12.58
N LEU A 446 -30.16 1.00 12.25
CA LEU A 446 -29.03 1.52 13.02
C LEU A 446 -28.99 3.04 12.80
N GLU A 447 -28.79 3.77 13.88
CA GLU A 447 -28.66 5.23 13.87
C GLU A 447 -27.20 5.64 14.06
N VAL A 448 -26.77 6.71 13.39
CA VAL A 448 -25.39 7.22 13.48
C VAL A 448 -25.41 8.61 14.09
N GLN A 449 -24.92 8.72 15.32
CA GLN A 449 -24.65 9.99 15.98
C GLN A 449 -23.23 10.45 15.61
N ARG A 450 -23.12 11.71 15.16
CA ARG A 450 -21.86 12.32 14.74
C ARG A 450 -21.63 13.60 15.54
N ALA A 451 -20.39 13.83 15.94
CA ALA A 451 -19.97 15.09 16.55
C ALA A 451 -18.55 15.47 16.10
N SER A 452 -18.24 16.76 16.06
CA SER A 452 -16.89 17.27 15.78
C SER A 452 -16.12 17.68 17.04
N THR A 453 -16.76 17.56 18.20
CA THR A 453 -16.18 17.82 19.52
C THR A 453 -16.84 16.88 20.52
N ILE A 454 -16.04 16.39 21.47
CA ILE A 454 -16.52 15.52 22.54
C ILE A 454 -17.57 16.17 23.44
N GLU A 455 -17.61 17.51 23.49
CA GLU A 455 -18.60 18.27 24.28
C GLU A 455 -20.03 18.14 23.75
N SER A 456 -20.21 17.63 22.54
CA SER A 456 -21.52 17.36 21.94
C SER A 456 -22.06 15.96 22.26
N LEU A 457 -21.32 15.15 23.03
CA LEU A 457 -21.71 13.80 23.43
C LEU A 457 -21.90 13.74 24.95
N ASP A 458 -22.63 12.72 25.41
CA ASP A 458 -22.73 12.43 26.83
C ASP A 458 -21.39 11.87 27.35
N ALA A 459 -20.82 12.55 28.35
CA ALA A 459 -19.48 12.23 28.84
C ALA A 459 -19.44 10.89 29.61
N GLU A 460 -20.49 10.58 30.37
CA GLU A 460 -20.56 9.34 31.16
C GLU A 460 -20.71 8.13 30.23
N GLU A 461 -21.63 8.20 29.27
CA GLU A 461 -21.83 7.14 28.27
C GLU A 461 -20.57 6.93 27.41
N TRP A 462 -19.89 8.01 27.01
CA TRP A 462 -18.63 7.90 26.28
C TRP A 462 -17.55 7.21 27.11
N ASP A 463 -17.41 7.59 28.38
CA ASP A 463 -16.39 7.03 29.26
C ASP A 463 -16.65 5.57 29.61
N GLU A 464 -17.92 5.14 29.65
CA GLU A 464 -18.29 3.72 29.75
C GLU A 464 -17.81 2.90 28.54
N MET A 465 -17.87 3.48 27.33
CA MET A 465 -17.46 2.80 26.10
C MET A 465 -15.94 2.81 25.89
N LEU A 466 -15.31 3.98 26.00
CA LEU A 466 -13.94 4.23 25.55
C LEU A 466 -13.07 4.94 26.59
N GLY A 467 -13.63 5.31 27.74
CA GLY A 467 -12.90 6.04 28.79
C GLY A 467 -11.76 5.23 29.41
N ARG A 468 -11.77 3.90 29.26
CA ARG A 468 -10.71 2.97 29.71
C ARG A 468 -9.55 2.81 28.74
N ALA A 469 -9.69 3.27 27.49
CA ALA A 469 -8.53 3.42 26.62
C ALA A 469 -7.74 4.67 27.04
N GLY A 470 -6.42 4.62 26.89
CA GLY A 470 -5.55 5.71 27.36
C GLY A 470 -5.76 6.95 26.51
N CYS A 471 -5.96 8.11 27.15
CA CYS A 471 -6.18 9.42 26.50
C CYS A 471 -7.45 9.49 25.63
N THR A 472 -8.51 8.75 25.99
CA THR A 472 -9.79 8.79 25.27
C THR A 472 -11.01 8.99 26.16
N SER A 473 -10.83 9.32 27.43
CA SER A 473 -11.95 9.80 28.25
C SER A 473 -12.44 11.15 27.75
N ALA A 474 -13.70 11.50 27.99
CA ALA A 474 -14.31 12.73 27.51
C ALA A 474 -13.53 13.99 27.93
N ALA A 475 -13.09 14.05 29.20
CA ALA A 475 -12.28 15.16 29.69
C ALA A 475 -10.91 15.25 29.00
N SER A 476 -10.19 14.14 28.87
CA SER A 476 -8.90 14.06 28.15
C SER A 476 -9.01 14.48 26.68
N LEU A 477 -10.07 14.07 25.98
CA LEU A 477 -10.31 14.45 24.59
C LEU A 477 -10.56 15.94 24.44
N ARG A 478 -11.30 16.56 25.37
CA ARG A 478 -11.50 18.01 25.41
C ARG A 478 -10.16 18.77 25.51
N ASP A 479 -9.23 18.26 26.32
CA ASP A 479 -7.90 18.85 26.45
C ASP A 479 -7.09 18.73 25.17
N VAL A 480 -7.15 17.56 24.51
CA VAL A 480 -6.46 17.34 23.23
C VAL A 480 -7.05 18.25 22.14
N GLU A 481 -8.37 18.39 22.05
CA GLU A 481 -9.04 19.32 21.13
C GLU A 481 -8.61 20.78 21.33
N ALA A 482 -8.40 21.20 22.58
CA ALA A 482 -7.98 22.57 22.89
C ALA A 482 -6.57 22.90 22.38
N VAL A 483 -5.68 21.90 22.34
CA VAL A 483 -4.29 22.05 21.90
C VAL A 483 -4.15 21.91 20.38
N PHE A 484 -4.74 20.85 19.82
CA PHE A 484 -4.61 20.47 18.42
C PHE A 484 -5.80 20.96 17.60
N ARG A 485 -5.56 21.99 16.78
CA ARG A 485 -6.60 22.74 16.09
C ARG A 485 -6.09 23.35 14.78
N ALA A 486 -7.02 23.77 13.94
CA ALA A 486 -6.74 24.10 12.53
C ALA A 486 -5.78 25.29 12.29
N ASP A 487 -5.60 26.20 13.26
CA ASP A 487 -4.75 27.39 13.18
C ASP A 487 -3.26 27.15 13.55
N ARG A 488 -2.86 25.88 13.72
CA ARG A 488 -1.48 25.49 14.12
C ARG A 488 -0.56 25.18 12.95
N GLU A 489 0.67 24.76 13.25
CA GLU A 489 1.58 24.12 12.30
C GLU A 489 0.98 22.82 11.73
N PRO A 490 1.35 22.41 10.50
CA PRO A 490 0.73 21.27 9.80
C PRO A 490 0.57 19.99 10.65
N GLU A 491 1.59 19.61 11.42
CA GLU A 491 1.58 18.43 12.29
C GLU A 491 0.65 18.50 13.49
N HIS A 492 0.18 19.70 13.85
CA HIS A 492 -0.70 19.94 15.00
C HIS A 492 -2.14 20.30 14.59
N ARG A 493 -2.45 20.33 13.28
CA ARG A 493 -3.79 20.57 12.74
C ARG A 493 -4.64 19.30 12.78
N TRP A 494 -4.99 18.84 13.98
CA TRP A 494 -5.83 17.65 14.11
C TRP A 494 -7.30 18.02 13.92
N ARG A 495 -8.05 17.09 13.31
CA ARG A 495 -9.51 17.16 13.20
C ARG A 495 -10.10 15.93 13.86
N PHE A 496 -11.14 16.12 14.66
CA PHE A 496 -11.80 15.06 15.40
C PHE A 496 -13.23 14.87 14.86
N ASP A 497 -13.57 13.62 14.57
CA ASP A 497 -14.91 13.20 14.16
C ASP A 497 -15.32 12.02 15.06
N TYR A 498 -16.20 12.28 16.01
CA TYR A 498 -16.76 11.30 16.93
C TYR A 498 -17.94 10.60 16.29
N VAL A 499 -17.99 9.27 16.38
CA VAL A 499 -19.05 8.47 15.80
C VAL A 499 -19.55 7.45 16.81
N VAL A 500 -20.85 7.43 17.04
CA VAL A 500 -21.55 6.40 17.82
C VAL A 500 -22.64 5.79 16.94
N VAL A 501 -22.55 4.49 16.71
CA VAL A 501 -23.54 3.69 15.98
C VAL A 501 -24.45 3.01 17.01
N ARG A 502 -25.75 3.25 16.89
CA ARG A 502 -26.78 2.78 17.83
C ARG A 502 -27.76 1.84 17.14
N ASP A 503 -28.40 0.98 17.91
CA ASP A 503 -29.61 0.31 17.45
C ASP A 503 -30.84 1.25 17.51
N VAL A 504 -31.99 0.77 17.02
CA VAL A 504 -33.28 1.50 17.07
C VAL A 504 -33.78 1.78 18.49
N GLY A 505 -33.25 1.09 19.50
CA GLY A 505 -33.54 1.35 20.91
C GLY A 505 -32.63 2.41 21.53
N GLY A 506 -31.68 2.97 20.76
CA GLY A 506 -30.71 3.95 21.22
C GLY A 506 -29.47 3.35 21.90
N LYS A 507 -29.34 2.01 21.98
CA LYS A 507 -28.19 1.36 22.62
C LYS A 507 -26.95 1.50 21.71
N PRO A 508 -25.79 1.96 22.23
CA PRO A 508 -24.54 1.94 21.48
C PRO A 508 -24.13 0.50 21.10
N LEU A 509 -23.78 0.30 19.83
CA LEU A 509 -23.25 -0.97 19.30
C LEU A 509 -21.81 -0.84 18.83
N ALA A 510 -21.40 0.33 18.36
CA ALA A 510 -20.03 0.62 17.99
C ALA A 510 -19.72 2.10 18.20
N ALA A 511 -18.51 2.44 18.65
CA ALA A 511 -18.10 3.83 18.81
C ALA A 511 -16.59 4.00 18.65
N THR A 512 -16.18 5.16 18.13
CA THR A 512 -14.78 5.58 18.10
C THR A 512 -14.68 7.10 17.90
N VAL A 513 -13.49 7.63 18.15
CA VAL A 513 -13.08 8.94 17.66
C VAL A 513 -12.16 8.73 16.47
N PHE A 514 -12.51 9.31 15.32
CA PHE A 514 -11.62 9.41 14.18
C PHE A 514 -10.83 10.70 14.29
N THR A 515 -9.51 10.61 14.45
CA THR A 515 -8.62 11.77 14.36
C THR A 515 -7.93 11.80 13.02
N THR A 516 -8.10 12.89 12.27
CA THR A 516 -7.32 13.16 11.07
C THR A 516 -6.12 14.03 11.41
N LEU A 517 -4.92 13.51 11.16
CA LEU A 517 -3.66 14.17 11.51
C LEU A 517 -2.55 13.82 10.51
N LEU A 518 -1.53 14.67 10.45
CA LEU A 518 -0.31 14.40 9.69
C LEU A 518 0.56 13.41 10.47
N GLN A 519 0.86 12.26 9.89
CA GLN A 519 1.70 11.22 10.47
C GLN A 519 2.97 11.00 9.64
N LYS A 520 4.08 10.71 10.31
CA LYS A 520 5.26 10.15 9.66
C LYS A 520 4.95 8.71 9.22
N ASP A 521 5.15 8.38 7.94
CA ASP A 521 4.79 7.06 7.39
C ASP A 521 5.58 5.92 8.05
N ASP A 522 6.74 6.23 8.63
CA ASP A 522 7.65 5.32 9.33
C ASP A 522 7.44 5.26 10.85
N MET A 523 6.34 5.81 11.38
CA MET A 523 6.05 5.86 12.82
C MET A 523 6.27 4.51 13.54
N TYR A 524 5.92 3.40 12.89
CA TYR A 524 6.01 2.05 13.45
C TYR A 524 7.19 1.23 12.91
N MET A 525 8.01 1.79 12.02
CA MET A 525 9.13 1.09 11.41
C MET A 525 10.29 0.88 12.39
N ARG A 526 11.21 -0.02 12.04
CA ARG A 526 12.43 -0.27 12.84
C ARG A 526 13.27 1.02 12.89
N ALA A 527 13.89 1.27 14.04
CA ALA A 527 14.66 2.49 14.30
C ALA A 527 15.66 2.86 13.19
N ALA A 528 16.39 1.89 12.64
CA ALA A 528 17.34 2.12 11.55
C ALA A 528 16.69 2.70 10.28
N VAL A 529 15.46 2.28 9.96
CA VAL A 529 14.69 2.85 8.84
C VAL A 529 14.32 4.29 9.15
N SER A 530 13.82 4.55 10.36
CA SER A 530 13.41 5.87 10.79
C SER A 530 14.58 6.85 10.86
N GLU A 531 15.74 6.46 11.39
CA GLU A 531 16.99 7.24 11.38
C GLU A 531 17.40 7.67 9.97
N ARG A 532 17.31 6.73 9.02
CA ARG A 532 17.61 7.00 7.61
C ARG A 532 16.65 8.01 7.00
N LEU A 533 15.38 7.98 7.40
CA LEU A 533 14.35 8.90 6.92
C LEU A 533 14.43 10.27 7.59
N GLU A 534 14.79 10.34 8.87
CA GLU A 534 15.06 11.62 9.56
C GLU A 534 16.22 12.37 8.89
N ALA A 535 17.27 11.68 8.45
CA ALA A 535 18.35 12.30 7.68
C ALA A 535 17.87 12.92 6.35
N ARG A 536 16.80 12.39 5.74
CA ARG A 536 16.16 13.01 4.56
C ARG A 536 15.28 14.20 4.97
N ARG A 537 14.68 14.14 6.17
CA ARG A 537 13.83 15.22 6.72
C ARG A 537 14.60 16.47 7.13
N GLU A 538 15.92 16.39 7.29
CA GLU A 538 16.77 17.58 7.43
C GLU A 538 16.63 18.54 6.23
N ALA A 539 16.39 18.01 5.02
CA ALA A 539 16.18 18.82 3.82
C ALA A 539 14.70 19.12 3.53
N ASP A 540 13.80 18.21 3.92
CA ASP A 540 12.34 18.33 3.76
C ASP A 540 11.65 17.75 5.00
N PRO A 541 11.27 18.58 6.00
CA PRO A 541 10.70 18.12 7.26
C PRO A 541 9.46 17.23 7.12
N TYR A 542 8.77 17.30 5.97
CA TYR A 542 7.56 16.54 5.67
C TYR A 542 7.79 15.37 4.72
N TYR A 543 9.04 15.02 4.42
CA TYR A 543 9.39 13.86 3.61
C TYR A 543 8.78 12.57 4.19
N LEU A 544 8.08 11.81 3.34
CA LEU A 544 7.32 10.60 3.72
C LEU A 544 6.43 10.83 4.95
N THR A 545 5.56 11.81 4.83
CA THR A 545 4.46 12.03 5.76
C THR A 545 3.14 11.99 5.00
N SER A 546 2.10 11.55 5.69
CA SER A 546 0.76 11.38 5.13
C SER A 546 -0.27 11.96 6.08
N LEU A 547 -1.23 12.70 5.52
CA LEU A 547 -2.46 13.00 6.24
C LEU A 547 -3.27 11.70 6.29
N ILE A 548 -3.54 11.21 7.49
CA ILE A 548 -4.27 9.96 7.71
C ILE A 548 -5.44 10.20 8.66
N THR A 549 -6.46 9.37 8.56
CA THR A 549 -7.53 9.28 9.55
C THR A 549 -7.30 8.01 10.37
N MET A 550 -7.25 8.13 11.70
CA MET A 550 -7.05 6.99 12.60
C MET A 550 -8.10 6.92 13.71
N THR A 551 -8.35 5.74 14.26
CA THR A 551 -9.04 5.63 15.55
C THR A 551 -8.16 6.11 16.70
N GLY A 552 -8.76 6.72 17.71
CA GLY A 552 -8.03 7.35 18.81
C GLY A 552 -7.39 8.67 18.37
N THR A 553 -6.30 9.07 19.04
CA THR A 553 -5.54 10.29 18.78
C THR A 553 -4.04 9.97 18.63
N GLY A 554 -3.24 10.95 18.22
CA GLY A 554 -1.78 10.81 18.21
C GLY A 554 -1.16 10.66 19.61
N LEU A 555 -1.93 10.92 20.68
CA LEU A 555 -1.52 10.83 22.08
C LEU A 555 -2.14 9.64 22.84
N SER A 556 -2.95 8.81 22.17
CA SER A 556 -3.65 7.70 22.81
C SER A 556 -2.96 6.35 22.61
N GLU A 557 -3.27 5.44 23.52
CA GLU A 557 -2.85 4.03 23.50
C GLU A 557 -4.01 3.16 23.99
N GLY A 558 -4.14 1.95 23.45
CA GLY A 558 -5.14 0.97 23.84
C GLY A 558 -6.26 0.83 22.82
N ASP A 559 -7.26 0.02 23.14
CA ASP A 559 -8.34 -0.28 22.19
C ASP A 559 -9.27 0.92 22.00
N HIS A 560 -9.11 1.65 20.90
CA HIS A 560 -9.92 2.83 20.57
C HIS A 560 -11.21 2.49 19.81
N LEU A 561 -11.57 1.20 19.72
CA LEU A 561 -12.73 0.71 19.01
C LEU A 561 -13.69 0.04 19.99
N TYR A 562 -14.77 0.72 20.34
CA TYR A 562 -15.85 0.09 21.07
C TYR A 562 -16.69 -0.74 20.10
N LEU A 563 -16.88 -2.02 20.43
CA LEU A 563 -17.82 -2.92 19.76
C LEU A 563 -18.60 -3.72 20.81
N ASP A 564 -19.94 -3.65 20.77
CA ASP A 564 -20.79 -4.51 21.58
C ASP A 564 -20.79 -5.94 21.02
N ARG A 565 -19.77 -6.72 21.39
CA ARG A 565 -19.63 -8.12 20.96
C ARG A 565 -20.75 -9.04 21.47
N ALA A 566 -21.56 -8.61 22.44
CA ALA A 566 -22.74 -9.37 22.87
C ALA A 566 -23.91 -9.23 21.89
N SER A 567 -23.93 -8.20 21.06
CA SER A 567 -24.95 -8.01 20.03
C SER A 567 -24.64 -8.85 18.79
N PRO A 568 -25.62 -9.60 18.24
CA PRO A 568 -25.42 -10.31 16.97
C PRO A 568 -25.22 -9.36 15.78
N ARG A 569 -25.49 -8.06 15.96
CA ARG A 569 -25.39 -7.02 14.93
C ARG A 569 -24.06 -6.25 14.97
N TRP A 570 -23.08 -6.68 15.78
CA TRP A 570 -21.82 -5.96 15.91
C TRP A 570 -21.06 -5.79 14.58
N LYS A 571 -21.17 -6.76 13.66
CA LYS A 571 -20.57 -6.68 12.31
C LYS A 571 -21.24 -5.62 11.44
N GLU A 572 -22.56 -5.49 11.55
CA GLU A 572 -23.31 -4.43 10.87
C GLU A 572 -22.90 -3.05 11.42
N ALA A 573 -22.81 -2.93 12.74
CA ALA A 573 -22.37 -1.70 13.40
C ALA A 573 -20.92 -1.34 13.04
N LEU A 574 -20.00 -2.32 13.01
CA LEU A 574 -18.62 -2.13 12.54
C LEU A 574 -18.60 -1.63 11.09
N ARG A 575 -19.37 -2.24 10.18
CA ARG A 575 -19.44 -1.80 8.77
C ARG A 575 -19.91 -0.35 8.65
N VAL A 576 -20.92 0.05 9.43
CA VAL A 576 -21.40 1.43 9.47
C VAL A 576 -20.32 2.37 10.02
N LEU A 577 -19.64 1.98 11.10
CA LEU A 577 -18.55 2.76 11.69
C LEU A 577 -17.38 2.96 10.72
N LEU A 578 -16.97 1.90 10.01
CA LEU A 578 -15.90 1.96 8.99
C LEU A 578 -16.32 2.81 7.78
N ALA A 579 -17.59 2.77 7.38
CA ALA A 579 -18.11 3.65 6.33
C ALA A 579 -18.08 5.14 6.74
N GLU A 580 -18.34 5.45 8.02
CA GLU A 580 -18.13 6.80 8.56
C GLU A 580 -16.66 7.19 8.60
N GLY A 581 -15.77 6.27 9.00
CA GLY A 581 -14.32 6.50 8.91
C GLY A 581 -13.88 6.81 7.48
N ALA A 582 -14.37 6.08 6.49
CA ALA A 582 -14.09 6.33 5.08
C ALA A 582 -14.66 7.67 4.61
N ARG A 583 -15.82 8.10 5.13
CA ARG A 583 -16.35 9.46 4.90
C ARG A 583 -15.41 10.52 5.47
N VAL A 584 -14.98 10.38 6.72
CA VAL A 584 -14.04 11.32 7.38
C VAL A 584 -12.72 11.41 6.60
N GLN A 585 -12.14 10.25 6.24
CA GLN A 585 -10.94 10.17 5.41
C GLN A 585 -11.10 10.98 4.11
N ARG A 586 -12.22 10.79 3.40
CA ARG A 586 -12.52 11.51 2.15
C ARG A 586 -12.70 13.00 2.35
N ASP A 587 -13.48 13.40 3.35
CA ASP A 587 -13.77 14.81 3.62
C ASP A 587 -12.50 15.60 3.98
N ALA A 588 -11.49 14.91 4.54
CA ALA A 588 -10.19 15.48 4.85
C ALA A 588 -9.14 15.27 3.74
N ASN A 589 -9.44 14.54 2.66
CA ASN A 589 -8.49 14.13 1.63
C ASN A 589 -7.26 13.41 2.22
N ALA A 590 -7.50 12.55 3.22
CA ALA A 590 -6.49 11.72 3.85
C ALA A 590 -6.19 10.46 3.01
N THR A 591 -4.93 10.01 3.00
CA THR A 591 -4.46 8.93 2.11
C THR A 591 -4.66 7.52 2.67
N ALA A 592 -5.01 7.41 3.95
CA ALA A 592 -5.31 6.14 4.60
C ALA A 592 -6.28 6.30 5.77
N LEU A 593 -7.04 5.23 6.02
CA LEU A 593 -7.81 5.00 7.24
C LEU A 593 -7.13 3.90 8.07
N VAL A 594 -6.88 4.17 9.35
CA VAL A 594 -6.12 3.28 10.24
C VAL A 594 -6.94 2.99 11.50
N ILE A 595 -7.29 1.72 11.71
CA ILE A 595 -7.86 1.25 12.98
C ILE A 595 -6.71 0.65 13.77
N ARG A 596 -6.30 1.24 14.90
CA ARG A 596 -5.05 0.89 15.57
C ARG A 596 -5.23 0.39 16.99
N ASP A 597 -4.12 -0.13 17.52
CA ASP A 597 -3.93 -0.53 18.92
C ASP A 597 -4.88 -1.64 19.40
N LEU A 598 -5.43 -2.41 18.45
CA LEU A 598 -6.26 -3.57 18.73
C LEU A 598 -5.42 -4.76 19.18
N ILE A 599 -6.00 -5.71 19.91
CA ILE A 599 -5.28 -6.92 20.35
C ILE A 599 -5.31 -7.95 19.22
N GLY A 600 -4.14 -8.44 18.81
CA GLY A 600 -3.95 -9.23 17.58
C GLY A 600 -4.51 -10.65 17.54
N GLU A 601 -5.37 -11.06 18.48
CA GLU A 601 -5.94 -12.41 18.58
C GLU A 601 -7.47 -12.41 18.40
N ASP A 602 -7.98 -11.86 17.28
CA ASP A 602 -9.41 -11.89 16.93
C ASP A 602 -9.64 -12.25 15.44
N PRO A 603 -9.73 -13.55 15.10
CA PRO A 603 -9.96 -13.99 13.73
C PRO A 603 -11.28 -13.52 13.13
N GLU A 604 -12.30 -13.30 13.97
CA GLU A 604 -13.63 -12.89 13.50
C GLU A 604 -13.61 -11.41 13.08
N LEU A 605 -12.87 -10.58 13.82
CA LEU A 605 -12.61 -9.20 13.44
C LEU A 605 -11.68 -9.10 12.24
N GLU A 606 -10.63 -9.92 12.17
CA GLU A 606 -9.71 -9.94 11.03
C GLU A 606 -10.45 -10.24 9.72
N GLU A 607 -11.34 -11.24 9.72
CA GLU A 607 -12.18 -11.55 8.56
C GLU A 607 -13.08 -10.37 8.18
N ALA A 608 -13.71 -9.73 9.17
CA ALA A 608 -14.59 -8.57 8.94
C ALA A 608 -13.81 -7.38 8.35
N MET A 609 -12.62 -7.08 8.88
CA MET A 609 -11.74 -6.02 8.41
C MET A 609 -11.23 -6.27 6.99
N LEU A 610 -10.78 -7.50 6.70
CA LEU A 610 -10.31 -7.88 5.37
C LEU A 610 -11.43 -7.76 4.33
N ARG A 611 -12.66 -8.16 4.68
CA ARG A 611 -13.84 -7.99 3.82
C ARG A 611 -14.08 -6.53 3.48
N GLU A 612 -13.86 -5.61 4.43
CA GLU A 612 -13.92 -4.16 4.21
C GLU A 612 -12.66 -3.56 3.59
N GLY A 613 -11.70 -4.38 3.16
CA GLY A 613 -10.50 -3.93 2.44
C GLY A 613 -9.42 -3.33 3.34
N PHE A 614 -9.35 -3.76 4.59
CA PHE A 614 -8.24 -3.44 5.47
C PHE A 614 -7.20 -4.57 5.47
N ALA A 615 -5.92 -4.20 5.49
CA ALA A 615 -4.82 -5.13 5.72
C ALA A 615 -4.33 -5.02 7.16
N MET A 616 -4.11 -6.16 7.82
CA MET A 616 -3.54 -6.18 9.16
C MET A 616 -2.03 -5.89 9.11
N VAL A 617 -1.57 -5.04 10.02
CA VAL A 617 -0.18 -4.64 10.22
C VAL A 617 0.09 -4.66 11.73
N PRO A 618 1.13 -5.33 12.24
CA PRO A 618 1.57 -5.12 13.63
C PRO A 618 2.03 -3.65 13.78
N GLY A 619 1.74 -2.91 14.84
CA GLY A 619 1.65 -3.36 16.21
C GLY A 619 2.99 -3.18 16.92
N LEU A 620 3.11 -2.19 17.80
CA LEU A 620 4.13 -2.23 18.84
C LEU A 620 3.58 -2.97 20.05
N ASP A 621 4.47 -3.60 20.83
CA ASP A 621 4.09 -4.18 22.10
C ASP A 621 3.70 -3.06 23.07
N SER A 622 2.44 -3.05 23.52
CA SER A 622 2.00 -2.19 24.62
C SER A 622 2.34 -2.85 25.96
N HIS A 623 2.94 -2.11 26.88
CA HIS A 623 3.36 -2.65 28.17
C HIS A 623 2.37 -2.35 29.29
N VAL A 624 1.81 -3.40 29.90
CA VAL A 624 0.78 -3.27 30.95
C VAL A 624 1.25 -3.88 32.27
N VAL A 625 0.97 -3.21 33.38
CA VAL A 625 1.21 -3.70 34.76
C VAL A 625 -0.10 -3.70 35.53
N ASP A 626 -0.49 -4.83 36.12
CA ASP A 626 -1.65 -4.90 37.03
C ASP A 626 -1.20 -4.52 38.46
N VAL A 627 -1.91 -3.61 39.12
CA VAL A 627 -1.55 -3.03 40.43
C VAL A 627 -2.16 -3.87 41.56
N ASP A 628 -1.54 -5.01 41.86
CA ASP A 628 -2.07 -6.01 42.79
C ASP A 628 -1.16 -6.27 44.02
N TRP A 629 -0.16 -5.42 44.24
CA TRP A 629 0.85 -5.56 45.29
C TRP A 629 0.62 -4.64 46.50
N ALA A 630 0.95 -5.13 47.69
CA ALA A 630 0.71 -4.43 48.96
C ALA A 630 1.69 -3.26 49.20
N ASP A 631 2.98 -3.49 48.98
CA ASP A 631 4.04 -2.54 49.27
C ASP A 631 5.18 -2.62 48.24
N ASP A 632 6.20 -1.76 48.40
CA ASP A 632 7.30 -1.69 47.45
C ASP A 632 8.15 -2.99 47.44
N ASP A 633 8.22 -3.73 48.56
CA ASP A 633 8.95 -5.01 48.67
C ASP A 633 8.16 -6.18 48.08
N ASP A 634 6.83 -6.18 48.20
CA ASP A 634 5.92 -7.12 47.55
C ASP A 634 6.03 -7.01 46.02
N LEU A 635 6.01 -5.79 45.46
CA LEU A 635 6.24 -5.56 44.03
C LEU A 635 7.52 -6.25 43.55
N VAL A 636 8.64 -6.04 44.26
CA VAL A 636 9.92 -6.66 43.88
C VAL A 636 9.88 -8.17 44.00
N ARG A 637 9.26 -8.73 45.05
CA ARG A 637 9.16 -10.18 45.23
C ARG A 637 8.39 -10.84 44.08
N ARG A 638 7.35 -10.19 43.56
CA ARG A 638 6.51 -10.68 42.46
C ARG A 638 7.17 -10.63 41.08
N LEU A 639 8.27 -9.89 40.90
CA LEU A 639 8.97 -9.84 39.62
C LEU A 639 9.48 -11.23 39.21
N PRO A 640 9.27 -11.66 37.96
CA PRO A 640 9.49 -13.06 37.57
C PRO A 640 10.96 -13.49 37.59
N ALA A 641 11.89 -12.61 37.19
CA ALA A 641 13.30 -12.95 37.06
C ALA A 641 14.18 -12.37 38.18
N SER A 642 15.15 -13.15 38.65
CA SER A 642 16.13 -12.73 39.68
C SER A 642 16.91 -11.47 39.30
N ARG A 643 17.26 -11.34 38.01
CA ARG A 643 17.90 -10.14 37.46
C ARG A 643 17.03 -8.88 37.57
N TYR A 644 15.70 -9.01 37.42
CA TYR A 644 14.77 -7.88 37.56
C TYR A 644 14.66 -7.48 39.02
N ARG A 645 14.55 -8.47 39.94
CA ARG A 645 14.58 -8.23 41.39
C ARG A 645 15.82 -7.46 41.83
N ARG A 646 17.01 -7.82 41.31
CA ARG A 646 18.26 -7.11 41.61
C ARG A 646 18.24 -5.67 41.07
N ALA A 647 17.77 -5.46 39.84
CA ALA A 647 17.69 -4.13 39.24
C ALA A 647 16.70 -3.20 39.96
N SER A 648 15.53 -3.70 40.35
CA SER A 648 14.51 -2.92 41.07
C SER A 648 14.96 -2.57 42.49
N LYS A 649 15.69 -3.46 43.18
CA LYS A 649 16.29 -3.16 44.51
C LYS A 649 17.23 -1.95 44.49
N GLN A 650 17.98 -1.74 43.41
CA GLN A 650 18.83 -0.56 43.28
C GLN A 650 17.99 0.73 43.20
N SER A 651 16.83 0.68 42.54
CA SER A 651 15.92 1.83 42.45
C SER A 651 15.27 2.13 43.81
N LEU A 652 14.91 1.09 44.58
CA LEU A 652 14.46 1.25 45.97
C LEU A 652 15.50 1.93 46.87
N GLN A 653 16.78 1.57 46.75
CA GLN A 653 17.85 2.20 47.53
C GLN A 653 18.01 3.67 47.18
N ARG A 654 17.89 4.02 45.90
CA ARG A 654 18.00 5.40 45.42
C ARG A 654 16.75 6.23 45.66
N LYS A 655 15.64 5.62 46.10
CA LYS A 655 14.37 6.31 46.34
C LYS A 655 14.50 7.55 47.22
N ALA A 656 15.33 7.48 48.25
CA ALA A 656 15.53 8.59 49.20
C ALA A 656 16.24 9.80 48.58
N MET A 657 16.96 9.62 47.46
CA MET A 657 17.64 10.71 46.75
C MET A 657 16.66 11.58 45.95
N TYR A 658 15.44 11.10 45.72
CA TYR A 658 14.49 11.73 44.83
C TYR A 658 13.23 12.19 45.56
N GLU A 659 12.78 13.38 45.21
CA GLU A 659 11.50 13.94 45.61
C GLU A 659 10.55 13.91 44.41
N VAL A 660 9.30 13.51 44.64
CA VAL A 660 8.23 13.51 43.64
C VAL A 660 7.26 14.63 44.01
N ARG A 661 7.00 15.53 43.07
CA ARG A 661 6.08 16.66 43.24
C ARG A 661 5.00 16.62 42.18
N GLU A 662 3.81 17.06 42.53
CA GLU A 662 2.72 17.30 41.58
C GLU A 662 2.79 18.77 41.13
N LEU A 663 2.68 19.02 39.82
CA LEU A 663 2.62 20.36 39.27
C LEU A 663 1.16 20.75 39.09
N THR A 664 0.69 21.72 39.88
CA THR A 664 -0.69 22.20 39.84
C THR A 664 -0.79 23.57 39.16
N PRO A 665 -1.99 24.00 38.71
CA PRO A 665 -2.20 25.31 38.08
C PRO A 665 -1.77 26.51 38.95
N GLU A 666 -1.76 26.36 40.28
CA GLU A 666 -1.40 27.39 41.25
C GLU A 666 0.10 27.52 41.47
N ALA A 667 0.92 26.67 40.83
CA ALA A 667 2.37 26.67 41.02
C ALA A 667 3.01 28.02 40.60
N PRO A 668 3.84 28.65 41.47
CA PRO A 668 4.55 29.87 41.11
C PRO A 668 5.45 29.67 39.89
N GLY A 669 5.35 30.58 38.91
CA GLY A 669 6.16 30.49 37.69
C GLY A 669 5.79 29.31 36.77
N LEU A 670 4.51 28.89 36.77
CA LEU A 670 4.00 27.77 35.98
C LEU A 670 4.48 27.78 34.52
N ASP A 671 4.43 28.92 33.84
CA ASP A 671 4.87 29.01 32.44
C ASP A 671 6.34 28.61 32.26
N PHE A 672 7.21 29.01 33.19
CA PHE A 672 8.62 28.63 33.18
C PHE A 672 8.80 27.14 33.48
N ALA A 673 8.02 26.60 34.43
CA ALA A 673 8.00 25.17 34.74
C ALA A 673 7.57 24.35 33.52
N CYS A 674 6.45 24.69 32.88
CA CYS A 674 5.95 24.04 31.67
C CYS A 674 6.96 24.09 30.53
N ALA A 675 7.58 25.25 30.27
CA ALA A 675 8.62 25.38 29.26
C ALA A 675 9.85 24.50 29.55
N ARG A 676 10.22 24.35 30.82
CA ARG A 676 11.31 23.46 31.23
C ARG A 676 10.92 21.98 31.04
N LEU A 677 9.70 21.59 31.39
CA LEU A 677 9.21 20.23 31.16
C LEU A 677 9.19 19.91 29.66
N HIS A 678 8.72 20.85 28.82
CA HIS A 678 8.75 20.65 27.37
C HIS A 678 10.17 20.40 26.84
N ARG A 679 11.19 21.11 27.34
CA ARG A 679 12.59 20.82 27.00
C ARG A 679 13.02 19.41 27.41
N LEU A 680 12.65 18.95 28.62
CA LEU A 680 12.93 17.57 29.04
C LEU A 680 12.26 16.54 28.13
N TYR A 681 11.08 16.85 27.60
CA TYR A 681 10.41 16.01 26.60
C TYR A 681 11.19 15.97 25.28
N LEU A 682 11.64 17.12 24.78
CA LEU A 682 12.43 17.20 23.54
C LEU A 682 13.71 16.35 23.64
N GLU A 683 14.37 16.32 24.80
CA GLU A 683 15.53 15.45 25.01
C GLU A 683 15.22 13.95 24.77
N ILE A 684 14.00 13.49 25.10
CA ILE A 684 13.56 12.13 24.75
C ILE A 684 13.23 12.06 23.25
N ALA A 685 12.42 12.99 22.76
CA ALA A 685 11.86 12.95 21.41
C ALA A 685 12.96 13.00 20.33
N GLU A 686 14.01 13.78 20.53
CA GLU A 686 15.16 13.89 19.62
C GLU A 686 16.02 12.62 19.57
N ARG A 687 15.98 11.78 20.62
CA ARG A 687 16.79 10.55 20.71
C ARG A 687 16.00 9.28 20.36
N LYS A 688 14.67 9.38 20.22
CA LYS A 688 13.77 8.23 20.13
C LYS A 688 13.11 8.15 18.76
N VAL A 689 13.66 7.30 17.90
CA VAL A 689 13.17 7.07 16.53
C VAL A 689 12.36 5.79 16.34
N ARG A 690 12.19 4.97 17.39
CA ARG A 690 11.48 3.67 17.30
C ARG A 690 9.97 3.83 17.12
N LEU A 691 9.39 4.79 17.84
CA LEU A 691 8.04 5.31 17.64
C LEU A 691 8.21 6.73 17.10
N ASN A 692 8.32 6.86 15.78
CA ASN A 692 8.73 8.10 15.14
C ASN A 692 7.52 9.02 14.88
N THR A 693 7.27 9.98 15.78
CA THR A 693 6.16 10.93 15.67
C THR A 693 6.68 12.34 15.46
N PHE A 694 5.80 13.27 15.10
CA PHE A 694 6.09 14.69 15.21
C PHE A 694 6.23 15.11 16.68
N TYR A 695 6.95 16.20 16.91
CA TYR A 695 7.10 16.76 18.25
C TYR A 695 5.80 17.40 18.72
N LEU A 696 5.46 17.18 19.98
CA LEU A 696 4.27 17.72 20.62
C LEU A 696 4.48 19.21 20.97
N PRO A 697 3.44 20.05 20.88
CA PRO A 697 3.58 21.48 21.06
C PRO A 697 3.84 21.85 22.53
N PRO A 698 4.52 22.98 22.80
CA PRO A 698 4.94 23.38 24.14
C PRO A 698 3.79 23.66 25.11
N ASP A 699 2.65 24.12 24.61
CA ASP A 699 1.46 24.41 25.40
C ASP A 699 0.66 23.16 25.80
N LEU A 700 0.98 21.98 25.25
CA LEU A 700 0.40 20.71 25.71
C LEU A 700 0.65 20.52 27.21
N VAL A 701 1.88 20.72 27.69
CA VAL A 701 2.19 20.59 29.13
C VAL A 701 1.27 21.48 29.97
N LYS A 702 1.07 22.73 29.52
CA LYS A 702 0.25 23.69 30.22
C LYS A 702 -1.21 23.26 30.25
N GLN A 703 -1.75 22.77 29.13
CA GLN A 703 -3.11 22.22 29.09
C GLN A 703 -3.26 21.04 30.05
N LEU A 704 -2.32 20.09 30.05
CA LEU A 704 -2.39 18.89 30.90
C LEU A 704 -2.34 19.22 32.40
N VAL A 705 -1.65 20.29 32.81
CA VAL A 705 -1.65 20.76 34.21
C VAL A 705 -3.02 21.27 34.65
N HIS A 706 -3.81 21.84 33.73
CA HIS A 706 -5.15 22.37 34.03
C HIS A 706 -6.25 21.30 33.91
N SER A 707 -5.90 20.10 33.47
CA SER A 707 -6.88 19.05 33.22
C SER A 707 -7.22 18.25 34.48
N GLU A 708 -8.49 17.90 34.62
CA GLU A 708 -8.96 16.96 35.65
C GLU A 708 -8.69 15.49 35.27
N ALA A 709 -8.46 15.20 33.99
CA ALA A 709 -8.18 13.86 33.47
C ALA A 709 -6.69 13.50 33.52
N TRP A 710 -5.82 14.47 33.76
CA TRP A 710 -4.38 14.30 33.73
C TRP A 710 -3.73 14.69 35.05
N GLU A 711 -2.63 14.04 35.36
CA GLU A 711 -1.77 14.38 36.47
C GLU A 711 -0.36 14.61 35.96
N VAL A 712 0.22 15.78 36.24
CA VAL A 712 1.59 16.12 35.84
C VAL A 712 2.52 16.04 37.05
N MET A 713 3.38 15.04 37.05
CA MET A 713 4.31 14.76 38.14
C MET A 713 5.74 15.04 37.73
N THR A 714 6.51 15.62 38.64
CA THR A 714 7.93 15.93 38.45
C THR A 714 8.81 15.16 39.43
N LEU A 715 9.98 14.75 38.95
CA LEU A 715 10.98 14.03 39.73
C LEU A 715 12.20 14.93 39.92
N HIS A 716 12.51 15.25 41.17
CA HIS A 716 13.62 16.10 41.57
C HIS A 716 14.70 15.25 42.24
N LEU A 717 15.96 15.45 41.86
CA LEU A 717 17.11 14.83 42.52
C LEU A 717 17.64 15.83 43.57
N ASP A 718 17.89 15.37 44.79
CA ASP A 718 18.44 16.20 45.85
C ASP A 718 19.78 16.82 45.40
N ALA A 719 19.96 18.13 45.63
CA ALA A 719 21.20 18.83 45.34
C ALA A 719 22.40 18.24 46.11
N ALA A 720 22.19 17.73 47.32
CA ALA A 720 23.22 17.03 48.10
C ALA A 720 23.68 15.72 47.45
N GLU A 721 22.81 15.11 46.64
CA GLU A 721 23.06 13.87 45.89
C GLU A 721 23.48 14.16 44.43
N GLY A 722 23.88 15.41 44.12
CA GLY A 722 24.35 15.83 42.80
C GLY A 722 23.26 16.33 41.84
N GLY A 723 22.05 16.57 42.34
CA GLY A 723 20.95 17.16 41.58
C GLY A 723 21.14 18.64 41.22
N PRO A 724 20.27 19.21 40.36
CA PRO A 724 20.34 20.61 39.96
C PRO A 724 20.23 21.56 41.15
N SER A 725 21.18 22.51 41.27
CA SER A 725 21.21 23.49 42.37
C SER A 725 20.05 24.48 42.35
N ASP A 726 19.43 24.68 41.18
CA ASP A 726 18.22 25.50 41.00
C ASP A 726 16.93 24.74 41.39
N GLY A 727 17.06 23.51 41.91
CA GLY A 727 15.93 22.68 42.36
C GLY A 727 15.08 22.13 41.22
N SER A 728 15.57 22.19 39.98
CA SER A 728 14.80 21.78 38.81
C SER A 728 14.57 20.28 38.70
N PRO A 729 13.46 19.86 38.06
CA PRO A 729 13.22 18.45 37.86
C PRO A 729 14.23 17.84 36.89
N VAL A 730 14.61 16.60 37.16
CA VAL A 730 15.45 15.77 36.29
C VAL A 730 14.62 14.80 35.44
N ALA A 731 13.34 14.66 35.73
CA ALA A 731 12.38 13.95 34.90
C ALA A 731 10.94 14.42 35.19
N PHE A 732 10.00 14.13 34.29
CA PHE A 732 8.57 14.32 34.55
C PHE A 732 7.74 13.31 33.75
N TRP A 733 6.50 13.10 34.19
CA TRP A 733 5.49 12.39 33.42
C TRP A 733 4.13 13.06 33.60
N ALA A 734 3.35 13.10 32.53
CA ALA A 734 1.92 13.40 32.55
C ALA A 734 1.16 12.09 32.32
N ALA A 735 0.29 11.75 33.27
CA ALA A 735 -0.47 10.52 33.25
C ALA A 735 -1.96 10.78 33.12
N HIS A 736 -2.59 10.12 32.15
CA HIS A 736 -4.04 10.06 32.03
C HIS A 736 -4.59 9.13 33.11
N ARG A 737 -5.66 9.57 33.79
CA ARG A 737 -6.36 8.80 34.82
C ARG A 737 -7.82 8.67 34.44
N SER A 738 -8.31 7.44 34.32
CA SER A 738 -9.72 7.17 34.04
C SER A 738 -10.04 5.71 34.36
N GLY A 739 -11.28 5.38 34.72
CA GLY A 739 -11.77 3.99 34.74
C GLY A 739 -10.93 2.95 35.50
N GLY A 740 -10.18 3.35 36.53
CA GLY A 740 -9.27 2.47 37.28
C GLY A 740 -7.90 2.25 36.64
N HIS A 741 -7.53 2.95 35.56
CA HIS A 741 -6.19 2.88 34.96
C HIS A 741 -5.39 4.18 35.10
N TYR A 742 -4.07 4.04 34.98
CA TYR A 742 -3.10 5.13 34.99
C TYR A 742 -2.13 4.99 33.81
N ALA A 743 -2.06 5.99 32.93
CA ALA A 743 -1.30 5.90 31.68
C ALA A 743 -0.34 7.10 31.51
N PRO A 744 0.95 6.99 31.91
CA PRO A 744 1.98 8.01 31.67
C PRO A 744 2.36 8.13 30.18
N LEU A 745 1.53 8.80 29.39
CA LEU A 745 1.65 8.86 27.92
C LEU A 745 2.60 9.97 27.43
N PHE A 746 2.91 10.95 28.27
CA PHE A 746 3.80 12.05 27.95
C PHE A 746 4.82 12.28 29.06
N GLY A 747 6.07 12.58 28.74
CA GLY A 747 7.11 12.71 29.76
C GLY A 747 8.45 13.13 29.19
N GLY A 748 9.40 13.37 30.09
CA GLY A 748 10.72 13.90 29.76
C GLY A 748 11.79 13.49 30.75
N LEU A 749 13.04 13.50 30.30
CA LEU A 749 14.21 13.06 31.05
C LEU A 749 15.39 13.98 30.79
N ASP A 750 16.14 14.26 31.85
CA ASP A 750 17.48 14.80 31.73
C ASP A 750 18.50 13.65 31.64
N TYR A 751 19.05 13.44 30.45
CA TYR A 751 19.95 12.33 30.17
C TYR A 751 21.26 12.36 30.97
N ARG A 752 21.64 13.51 31.55
CA ARG A 752 22.78 13.61 32.47
C ARG A 752 22.61 12.72 33.71
N TYR A 753 21.36 12.48 34.12
CA TYR A 753 20.99 11.73 35.33
C TYR A 753 20.52 10.30 35.05
N VAL A 754 20.25 9.94 33.80
CA VAL A 754 19.76 8.59 33.44
C VAL A 754 20.81 7.53 33.73
N GLY A 755 22.05 7.70 33.23
CA GLY A 755 23.13 6.75 33.45
C GLY A 755 23.71 6.83 34.87
N SER A 756 23.94 8.05 35.36
CA SER A 756 24.61 8.31 36.64
C SER A 756 23.72 7.96 37.84
N HIS A 757 22.48 8.43 37.85
CA HIS A 757 21.57 8.33 39.01
C HIS A 757 20.38 7.42 38.76
N GLY A 758 20.20 6.90 37.54
CA GLY A 758 19.12 5.96 37.22
C GLY A 758 17.74 6.62 37.14
N SER A 759 17.67 7.92 36.81
CA SER A 759 16.44 8.72 36.85
C SER A 759 15.28 8.11 36.06
N TYR A 760 15.53 7.46 34.92
CA TYR A 760 14.46 6.79 34.16
C TYR A 760 13.85 5.59 34.89
N LYS A 761 14.69 4.74 35.52
CA LYS A 761 14.20 3.60 36.32
C LYS A 761 13.39 4.10 37.51
N GLN A 762 13.85 5.20 38.11
CA GLN A 762 13.16 5.84 39.21
C GLN A 762 11.82 6.45 38.78
N LEU A 763 11.74 7.08 37.62
CA LEU A 763 10.48 7.57 37.05
C LEU A 763 9.47 6.41 36.90
N LEU A 764 9.86 5.31 36.27
CA LEU A 764 8.99 4.13 36.11
C LEU A 764 8.52 3.57 37.45
N PHE A 765 9.40 3.52 38.45
CA PHE A 765 9.03 3.09 39.80
C PHE A 765 8.00 4.02 40.46
N GLN A 766 8.20 5.34 40.35
CA GLN A 766 7.33 6.32 40.97
C GLN A 766 5.95 6.38 40.30
N VAL A 767 5.88 6.17 38.98
CA VAL A 767 4.61 5.95 38.26
C VAL A 767 3.81 4.81 38.91
N LEU A 768 4.43 3.64 39.12
CA LEU A 768 3.74 2.48 39.70
C LEU A 768 3.30 2.73 41.15
N ARG A 769 4.14 3.41 41.94
CA ARG A 769 3.79 3.81 43.32
C ARG A 769 2.64 4.80 43.35
N ARG A 770 2.62 5.78 42.44
CA ARG A 770 1.53 6.77 42.34
C ARG A 770 0.23 6.09 41.93
N ALA A 771 0.26 5.21 40.93
CA ALA A 771 -0.90 4.42 40.54
C ALA A 771 -1.48 3.61 41.72
N ARG A 772 -0.63 2.91 42.50
CA ARG A 772 -1.06 2.21 43.72
C ARG A 772 -1.67 3.15 44.75
N ALA A 773 -1.02 4.29 45.02
CA ALA A 773 -1.49 5.26 46.00
C ALA A 773 -2.87 5.84 45.63
N LEU A 774 -3.16 5.93 44.33
CA LEU A 774 -4.44 6.37 43.78
C LEU A 774 -5.48 5.25 43.69
N GLY A 775 -5.15 4.01 44.07
CA GLY A 775 -6.06 2.86 43.99
C GLY A 775 -6.37 2.40 42.55
N MET A 776 -5.48 2.70 41.60
CA MET A 776 -5.62 2.27 40.22
C MET A 776 -5.40 0.77 40.11
N GLU A 777 -6.15 0.09 39.26
CA GLU A 777 -6.08 -1.34 38.98
C GLU A 777 -4.96 -1.68 37.99
N ARG A 778 -4.66 -0.76 37.07
CA ARG A 778 -3.77 -1.03 35.93
C ARG A 778 -2.93 0.18 35.53
N VAL A 779 -1.70 -0.07 35.10
CA VAL A 779 -0.81 0.93 34.51
C VAL A 779 -0.48 0.57 33.06
N HIS A 780 -0.68 1.52 32.15
CA HIS A 780 -0.29 1.44 30.74
C HIS A 780 1.02 2.20 30.54
N LEU A 781 2.14 1.50 30.37
CA LEU A 781 3.46 2.11 30.33
C LEU A 781 3.86 2.59 28.92
N GLY A 782 3.04 2.43 27.88
CA GLY A 782 3.38 2.78 26.50
C GLY A 782 4.06 1.66 25.70
N MET A 783 4.40 1.98 24.44
CA MET A 783 4.79 1.02 23.40
C MET A 783 6.30 0.83 23.10
N ASP A 784 7.19 1.45 23.87
CA ASP A 784 8.65 1.37 23.63
C ASP A 784 9.45 1.06 24.91
N ALA A 785 10.77 0.95 24.84
CA ALA A 785 11.66 0.69 25.98
C ALA A 785 11.34 -0.62 26.73
N ASP A 786 11.05 -1.67 25.97
CA ASP A 786 10.54 -2.96 26.43
C ASP A 786 11.36 -3.55 27.58
N LEU A 787 12.69 -3.46 27.49
CA LEU A 787 13.58 -4.04 28.50
C LEU A 787 13.41 -3.38 29.87
N GLU A 788 13.35 -2.05 29.94
CA GLU A 788 13.23 -1.34 31.22
C GLU A 788 11.83 -1.53 31.81
N LYS A 789 10.79 -1.59 30.99
CA LYS A 789 9.42 -1.84 31.45
C LYS A 789 9.22 -3.26 31.96
N ARG A 790 9.76 -4.27 31.28
CA ARG A 790 9.72 -5.69 31.73
C ARG A 790 10.40 -5.89 33.08
N ARG A 791 11.37 -5.05 33.46
CA ARG A 791 11.99 -5.10 34.80
C ARG A 791 11.03 -4.75 35.93
N TRP A 792 9.96 -4.04 35.62
CA TRP A 792 8.91 -3.68 36.56
C TRP A 792 7.68 -4.61 36.49
N GLY A 793 7.84 -5.79 35.89
CA GLY A 793 6.78 -6.81 35.86
C GLY A 793 5.73 -6.57 34.79
N SER A 794 5.95 -5.61 33.88
CA SER A 794 5.02 -5.38 32.77
C SER A 794 4.91 -6.59 31.87
N ARG A 795 3.70 -6.89 31.42
CA ARG A 795 3.41 -7.87 30.38
C ARG A 795 3.28 -7.13 29.03
N PRO A 796 4.06 -7.50 28.01
CA PRO A 796 3.83 -6.98 26.67
C PRO A 796 2.49 -7.53 26.14
N ARG A 797 1.74 -6.67 25.46
CA ARG A 797 0.55 -7.03 24.67
C ARG A 797 0.85 -6.66 23.23
N THR A 798 0.92 -7.67 22.37
CA THR A 798 1.11 -7.45 20.94
C THR A 798 -0.17 -6.84 20.37
N THR A 799 -0.03 -5.62 19.87
CA THR A 799 -1.13 -4.93 19.20
C THR A 799 -1.11 -5.19 17.70
N CYS A 800 -2.19 -4.86 17.02
CA CYS A 800 -2.24 -4.77 15.57
C CYS A 800 -3.00 -3.52 15.13
N MET A 801 -2.83 -3.18 13.87
CA MET A 801 -3.51 -2.11 13.17
C MET A 801 -4.09 -2.66 11.89
N TYR A 802 -5.29 -2.22 11.54
CA TYR A 802 -5.91 -2.47 10.25
C TYR A 802 -5.78 -1.19 9.43
N VAL A 803 -5.10 -1.30 8.28
CA VAL A 803 -4.81 -0.16 7.41
C VAL A 803 -5.55 -0.34 6.10
N GLN A 804 -6.31 0.68 5.71
CA GLN A 804 -6.90 0.81 4.39
C GLN A 804 -6.27 2.03 3.71
N ALA A 805 -5.28 1.79 2.85
CA ALA A 805 -4.59 2.83 2.08
C ALA A 805 -5.23 3.00 0.69
N ASP A 806 -5.18 4.22 0.15
CA ASP A 806 -5.72 4.54 -1.18
C ASP A 806 -4.87 3.96 -2.33
N ASP A 807 -3.55 3.87 -2.12
CA ASP A 807 -2.59 3.31 -3.07
C ASP A 807 -1.45 2.53 -2.37
N SER A 808 -0.51 2.02 -3.17
CA SER A 808 0.66 1.28 -2.68
C SER A 808 1.97 2.06 -2.77
N TYR A 809 1.96 3.34 -3.16
CA TYR A 809 3.17 4.12 -3.45
C TYR A 809 4.02 4.37 -2.20
N ARG A 810 3.41 4.90 -1.13
CA ARG A 810 4.09 5.14 0.15
C ARG A 810 4.65 3.85 0.75
N ALA A 811 3.87 2.77 0.70
CA ALA A 811 4.30 1.45 1.15
C ALA A 811 5.52 0.93 0.35
N SER A 812 5.55 1.17 -0.97
CA SER A 812 6.71 0.85 -1.80
C SER A 812 7.95 1.69 -1.43
N LEU A 813 7.80 2.99 -1.20
CA LEU A 813 8.92 3.85 -0.74
C LEU A 813 9.47 3.42 0.63
N LEU A 814 8.59 3.03 1.57
CA LEU A 814 9.02 2.48 2.86
C LEU A 814 9.79 1.16 2.72
N ARG A 815 9.36 0.28 1.82
CA ARG A 815 10.10 -0.97 1.51
C ARG A 815 11.48 -0.66 0.93
N GLU A 816 11.59 0.35 0.07
CA GLU A 816 12.88 0.81 -0.45
C GLU A 816 13.79 1.34 0.66
N ALA A 817 13.26 2.18 1.56
CA ALA A 817 14.01 2.67 2.70
C ALA A 817 14.47 1.53 3.63
N ALA A 818 13.64 0.51 3.83
CA ALA A 818 14.01 -0.68 4.59
C ALA A 818 15.11 -1.51 3.90
N ALA A 819 15.07 -1.62 2.57
CA ALA A 819 16.11 -2.30 1.81
C ALA A 819 17.46 -1.57 1.88
N GLU A 820 17.46 -0.23 1.87
CA GLU A 820 18.69 0.59 1.99
C GLU A 820 19.47 0.34 3.29
N VAL A 821 18.78 0.00 4.38
CA VAL A 821 19.40 -0.28 5.69
C VAL A 821 19.69 -1.78 5.90
N GLY A 822 19.59 -2.60 4.86
CA GLY A 822 19.92 -4.03 4.90
C GLY A 822 18.89 -4.88 5.67
N LEU A 823 17.64 -4.40 5.80
CA LEU A 823 16.58 -5.08 6.54
C LEU A 823 15.56 -5.80 5.62
N GLY A 824 16.02 -6.23 4.45
CA GLY A 824 15.21 -6.87 3.39
C GLY A 824 14.66 -8.24 3.74
#